data_AF-A0A1Q3E3A5-F1
#
_entry.id   AF-A0A1Q3E3A5-F1
#
_cell.length_a   1.000
_cell.length_b   1.000
_cell.length_c   1.000
_cell.angle_alpha   90.00
_cell.angle_beta   90.00
_cell.angle_gamma   90.00
#
_symmetry.space_group_name_H-M   'P 1'
#
loop_
_entity.id
_entity.type
_entity.pdbx_description
1 polymer ?
#
loop_
_entity_poly.entity_id
_entity_poly.type
_entity_poly.pdbx_seq_one_letter_code
_entity_poly.pdbx_strand_id
1 'polypeptide(L)'
;MSNTKKLRIAIIGGGIGGLTCAVALRDCPNIELTLYEQAAQITEIGAGITVWPRTWMFLKSMGLEEDLLTILPEGYSDEPKLAFEFRMSDRKDGFTFHKIYAKGGALCFHRQEIQKTLLKHVPEHCRIHLSHRLSRCEESEDCVKMYFENGLEETCDILIGADGIKSVTRELFQNNGIFYTGSQVFRGLIPKDDFAKSYPTHKALDGPIQYLDEGKPVDGPTIRSATTEEALHEFSGWEVEVGQLLGSIEKPSRWVIRDLRPMKTYVSRRIALVGDSCHNMTPHLGAGAGQAMEDGYVLGRLFSTAGPEKWERILQAYNHRFDLHTRPYRVAQTSAQMAGSGTYSRLPNDAANSETRQLLNGEPVVHSSTHGGQITVHPNGHSYTYTYGPKGLAGLALNRYALLCAVFASIGGLSFGYDQGVDFMTRWPISPLEEGFMTAVLELGALVGALCAGIFADNYSRRFSMFISCIIFCIGSTLQCGARSLLHLFIGRAIGGVGVGALSTLSPLYMAEISPPEVRGSLMALEQFAIVLGVVLGFWLGYFTRDIPGSASWRIPLGVQIIPAVILILGCTFLPASPRLLVLQGRYDEAIASLAQLRLRSLAEAQEDPLIQIEFLEMRVEAAMIHRRFGTAENSKSALSAEWIAWKRLFGKNYRDRTMVGILIAFFQQWSGINALLYYGPILVRNIGLSGGNVTLLVSGGIGIVQFLAVLPVIAYIDKWGRRPLLRGGSIAMTCSHFSISILIILFASDWTAHSTAAWIGVGFVYTFTAAYGMSFGPVAWVLPSEVFPLSMRSKGVALSTASVWVNNFLIGLITPVTLEWSAAGTFMMFAVASFLAYIWVTYNVPETANVSLEEIDEMFKSSAGREESILKAQIEEDLGLRALIVRLARDEVRD
;
A
#
# COMPACT_ATOMS: atom_id res chain seq x y z
N MET A 1 44.04 -55.21 25.95
CA MET A 1 42.70 -54.59 26.03
C MET A 1 42.83 -53.38 26.94
N SER A 2 42.87 -52.18 26.37
CA SER A 2 42.95 -50.92 27.12
C SER A 2 41.60 -50.71 27.84
N ASN A 3 41.63 -50.65 29.16
CA ASN A 3 40.47 -50.42 30.02
C ASN A 3 40.13 -48.92 29.99
N THR A 4 39.67 -48.40 28.85
CA THR A 4 39.17 -47.02 28.76
C THR A 4 37.89 -46.90 29.57
N LYS A 5 37.95 -46.17 30.70
CA LYS A 5 36.81 -45.84 31.55
C LYS A 5 35.70 -45.24 30.67
N LYS A 6 34.53 -45.89 30.64
CA LYS A 6 33.36 -45.39 29.91
C LYS A 6 32.89 -44.07 30.52
N LEU A 7 32.47 -43.15 29.67
CA LEU A 7 31.89 -41.87 30.10
C LEU A 7 30.44 -42.10 30.55
N ARG A 8 30.13 -41.80 31.80
CA ARG A 8 28.79 -41.98 32.38
C ARG A 8 27.93 -40.75 32.11
N ILE A 9 26.89 -40.90 31.31
CA ILE A 9 25.94 -39.83 30.98
C ILE A 9 24.58 -40.16 31.62
N ALA A 10 24.05 -39.24 32.43
CA ALA A 10 22.70 -39.32 32.96
C ALA A 10 21.76 -38.36 32.23
N ILE A 11 20.60 -38.84 31.80
CA ILE A 11 19.51 -38.04 31.21
C ILE A 11 18.37 -37.95 32.23
N ILE A 12 17.93 -36.74 32.56
CA ILE A 12 16.82 -36.48 33.48
C ILE A 12 15.58 -36.10 32.66
N GLY A 13 14.60 -37.00 32.58
CA GLY A 13 13.36 -36.85 31.83
C GLY A 13 13.23 -37.83 30.66
N GLY A 14 12.21 -38.69 30.69
CA GLY A 14 11.82 -39.65 29.66
C GLY A 14 10.80 -39.12 28.64
N GLY A 15 10.76 -37.80 28.46
CA GLY A 15 9.97 -37.16 27.41
C GLY A 15 10.61 -37.26 26.02
N ILE A 16 10.01 -36.56 25.04
CA ILE A 16 10.46 -36.57 23.64
C ILE A 16 11.94 -36.21 23.49
N GLY A 17 12.40 -35.12 24.14
CA GLY A 17 13.80 -34.67 24.04
C GLY A 17 14.79 -35.67 24.67
N GLY A 18 14.49 -36.17 25.87
CA GLY A 18 15.35 -37.11 26.58
C GLY A 18 15.47 -38.47 25.88
N LEU A 19 14.35 -39.03 25.43
CA LEU A 19 14.36 -40.27 24.63
C LEU A 19 15.08 -40.08 23.31
N THR A 20 14.90 -38.95 22.62
CA THR A 20 15.64 -38.66 21.39
C THR A 20 17.14 -38.60 21.63
N CYS A 21 17.58 -37.97 22.74
CA CYS A 21 18.98 -37.95 23.12
C CYS A 21 19.52 -39.36 23.40
N ALA A 22 18.75 -40.20 24.09
CA ALA A 22 19.13 -41.59 24.36
C ALA A 22 19.28 -42.41 23.07
N VAL A 23 18.34 -42.26 22.13
CA VAL A 23 18.39 -42.90 20.80
C VAL A 23 19.59 -42.40 19.99
N ALA A 24 19.88 -41.09 20.01
CA ALA A 24 20.99 -40.50 19.27
C ALA A 24 22.38 -40.92 19.80
N LEU A 25 22.47 -41.37 21.06
CA LEU A 25 23.69 -41.86 21.69
C LEU A 25 23.91 -43.37 21.54
N ARG A 26 22.97 -44.11 20.94
CA ARG A 26 23.00 -45.58 20.77
C ARG A 26 24.28 -46.14 20.19
N ASP A 27 24.86 -45.45 19.21
CA ASP A 27 26.05 -45.94 18.48
C ASP A 27 27.38 -45.49 19.11
N CYS A 28 27.37 -45.04 20.37
CA CYS A 28 28.57 -44.59 21.08
C CYS A 28 29.06 -45.65 22.10
N PRO A 29 29.95 -46.60 21.72
CA PRO A 29 30.29 -47.78 22.53
C PRO A 29 31.01 -47.48 23.86
N ASN A 30 31.58 -46.28 23.99
CA ASN A 30 32.34 -45.83 25.16
C ASN A 30 31.53 -44.93 26.12
N ILE A 31 30.20 -44.94 26.00
CA ILE A 31 29.27 -44.22 26.88
C ILE A 31 28.45 -45.23 27.69
N GLU A 32 28.32 -45.01 29.00
CA GLU A 32 27.34 -45.67 29.85
C GLU A 32 26.17 -44.70 30.05
N LEU A 33 24.97 -45.09 29.59
CA LEU A 33 23.81 -44.21 29.56
C LEU A 33 22.78 -44.63 30.60
N THR A 34 22.32 -43.67 31.40
CA THR A 34 21.24 -43.87 32.37
C THR A 34 20.17 -42.80 32.18
N LEU A 35 18.90 -43.19 32.05
CA LEU A 35 17.76 -42.29 31.94
C LEU A 35 16.92 -42.40 33.21
N TYR A 36 16.62 -41.27 33.85
CA TYR A 36 15.76 -41.17 35.02
C TYR A 36 14.46 -40.45 34.65
N GLU A 37 13.31 -41.03 34.98
CA GLU A 37 11.98 -40.46 34.78
C GLU A 37 11.24 -40.39 36.12
N GLN A 38 10.62 -39.25 36.40
CA GLN A 38 9.85 -39.02 37.62
C GLN A 38 8.53 -39.81 37.65
N ALA A 39 7.94 -40.10 36.50
CA ALA A 39 6.73 -40.90 36.39
C ALA A 39 7.01 -42.39 36.60
N ALA A 40 6.01 -43.11 37.14
CA ALA A 40 6.06 -44.57 37.32
C ALA A 40 6.00 -45.34 35.98
N GLN A 41 5.65 -44.66 34.90
CA GLN A 41 5.61 -45.19 33.54
C GLN A 41 5.86 -44.04 32.55
N ILE A 42 6.54 -44.35 31.45
CA ILE A 42 6.74 -43.40 30.35
C ILE A 42 5.49 -43.45 29.48
N THR A 43 4.43 -42.78 29.93
CA THR A 43 3.18 -42.61 29.20
C THR A 43 2.70 -41.17 29.30
N GLU A 44 2.14 -40.64 28.21
CA GLU A 44 1.60 -39.28 28.19
C GLU A 44 0.18 -39.26 27.66
N ILE A 45 -0.63 -38.34 28.20
CA ILE A 45 -1.99 -38.08 27.73
C ILE A 45 -1.94 -37.06 26.58
N GLY A 46 -2.31 -37.51 25.39
CA GLY A 46 -3.04 -36.75 24.36
C GLY A 46 -2.57 -35.33 24.02
N ALA A 47 -1.59 -35.21 23.11
CA ALA A 47 -1.41 -34.03 22.27
C ALA A 47 -0.95 -34.44 20.87
N GLY A 48 -1.29 -33.63 19.87
CA GLY A 48 -0.63 -33.69 18.57
C GLY A 48 0.78 -33.13 18.68
N ILE A 49 1.75 -33.79 18.03
CA ILE A 49 3.08 -33.25 17.74
C ILE A 49 3.14 -32.94 16.26
N THR A 50 3.56 -31.71 15.94
CA THR A 50 3.90 -31.32 14.57
C THR A 50 5.39 -31.55 14.33
N VAL A 51 5.71 -32.39 13.35
CA VAL A 51 7.08 -32.65 12.88
C VAL A 51 7.30 -31.89 11.58
N TRP A 52 8.21 -30.91 11.64
CA TRP A 52 8.61 -30.11 10.48
C TRP A 52 9.63 -30.85 9.61
N PRO A 53 9.81 -30.46 8.33
CA PRO A 53 10.64 -31.21 7.37
C PRO A 53 12.08 -31.46 7.84
N ARG A 54 12.67 -30.49 8.54
CA ARG A 54 14.02 -30.64 9.12
C ARG A 54 14.06 -31.65 10.27
N THR A 55 13.07 -31.63 11.16
CA THR A 55 12.95 -32.62 12.24
C THR A 55 12.74 -34.01 11.66
N TRP A 56 11.93 -34.12 10.61
CA TRP A 56 11.76 -35.37 9.86
C TRP A 56 13.09 -35.91 9.31
N MET A 57 13.94 -35.05 8.72
CA MET A 57 15.27 -35.45 8.27
C MET A 57 16.15 -36.00 9.41
N PHE A 58 16.06 -35.45 10.62
CA PHE A 58 16.80 -35.98 11.78
C PHE A 58 16.28 -37.35 12.22
N LEU A 59 14.95 -37.51 12.31
CA LEU A 59 14.32 -38.80 12.64
C LEU A 59 14.70 -39.87 11.61
N LYS A 60 14.71 -39.52 10.33
CA LYS A 60 15.20 -40.39 9.25
C LYS A 60 16.67 -40.77 9.44
N SER A 61 17.54 -39.81 9.73
CA SER A 61 18.97 -40.07 9.97
C SER A 61 19.26 -40.95 11.19
N MET A 62 18.32 -41.02 12.14
CA MET A 62 18.39 -41.92 13.31
C MET A 62 17.80 -43.32 13.04
N GLY A 63 17.34 -43.59 11.82
CA GLY A 63 16.76 -44.88 11.43
C GLY A 63 15.34 -45.09 11.94
N LEU A 64 14.57 -44.02 12.20
CA LEU A 64 13.19 -44.10 12.71
C LEU A 64 12.12 -44.01 11.62
N GLU A 65 12.51 -43.79 10.36
CA GLU A 65 11.59 -43.52 9.24
C GLU A 65 10.56 -44.65 9.04
N GLU A 66 11.01 -45.90 9.04
CA GLU A 66 10.17 -47.06 8.71
C GLU A 66 9.02 -47.22 9.73
N ASP A 67 9.34 -47.17 11.02
CA ASP A 67 8.34 -47.23 12.10
C ASP A 67 7.40 -46.02 12.09
N LEU A 68 7.92 -44.81 11.86
CA LEU A 68 7.10 -43.58 11.86
C LEU A 68 6.13 -43.53 10.67
N LEU A 69 6.53 -44.06 9.51
CA LEU A 69 5.64 -44.15 8.35
C LEU A 69 4.45 -45.09 8.58
N THR A 70 4.57 -46.11 9.45
CA THR A 70 3.42 -46.97 9.81
C THR A 70 2.34 -46.23 10.58
N ILE A 71 2.71 -45.14 11.27
CA ILE A 71 1.83 -44.33 12.10
C ILE A 71 1.23 -43.16 11.28
N LEU A 72 1.80 -42.85 10.10
CA LEU A 72 1.43 -41.70 9.28
C LEU A 72 0.61 -42.16 8.04
N PRO A 73 -0.73 -42.01 8.04
CA PRO A 73 -1.59 -42.61 7.00
C PRO A 73 -1.31 -42.08 5.58
N GLU A 74 -0.91 -40.81 5.46
CA GLU A 74 -0.68 -40.15 4.17
C GLU A 74 0.76 -40.32 3.65
N GLY A 75 1.64 -40.95 4.43
CA GLY A 75 3.06 -41.07 4.14
C GLY A 75 3.80 -39.71 4.09
N TYR A 76 5.10 -39.78 3.78
CA TYR A 76 5.93 -38.59 3.55
C TYR A 76 6.10 -38.34 2.05
N SER A 77 5.98 -37.07 1.63
CA SER A 77 6.24 -36.63 0.26
C SER A 77 7.20 -35.45 0.27
N ASP A 78 8.04 -35.38 -0.76
CA ASP A 78 8.93 -34.25 -0.99
C ASP A 78 8.23 -33.08 -1.71
N GLU A 79 6.95 -33.22 -2.07
CA GLU A 79 6.17 -32.16 -2.69
C GLU A 79 5.70 -31.12 -1.65
N PRO A 80 5.58 -29.84 -2.04
CA PRO A 80 4.97 -28.83 -1.18
C PRO A 80 3.51 -29.18 -0.84
N LYS A 81 3.25 -29.43 0.44
CA LYS A 81 1.89 -29.64 0.99
C LYS A 81 1.55 -28.54 1.99
N LEU A 82 0.25 -28.33 2.22
CA LEU A 82 -0.24 -27.38 3.22
C LEU A 82 0.27 -27.79 4.61
N ALA A 83 0.93 -26.87 5.30
CA ALA A 83 1.44 -27.02 6.66
C ALA A 83 0.50 -26.39 7.69
N PHE A 84 0.00 -25.19 7.42
CA PHE A 84 -1.04 -24.55 8.23
C PHE A 84 -1.89 -23.63 7.36
N GLU A 85 -3.20 -23.64 7.56
CA GLU A 85 -4.11 -22.60 7.12
C GLU A 85 -4.44 -21.67 8.29
N PHE A 86 -4.16 -20.38 8.14
CA PHE A 86 -4.46 -19.36 9.14
C PHE A 86 -5.74 -18.63 8.79
N ARG A 87 -6.68 -18.66 9.73
CA ARG A 87 -8.04 -18.19 9.53
C ARG A 87 -8.43 -17.23 10.64
N MET A 88 -8.92 -16.04 10.26
CA MET A 88 -9.55 -15.12 11.20
C MET A 88 -10.98 -15.60 11.43
N SER A 89 -11.31 -15.87 12.68
CA SER A 89 -12.47 -16.68 13.07
C SER A 89 -13.32 -16.02 14.15
N ASP A 90 -12.96 -14.83 14.60
CA ASP A 90 -13.65 -13.99 15.60
C ASP A 90 -14.97 -13.36 15.11
N ARG A 91 -15.53 -13.89 14.03
CA ARG A 91 -16.70 -13.37 13.32
C ARG A 91 -17.48 -14.50 12.68
N LYS A 92 -18.74 -14.25 12.34
CA LYS A 92 -19.65 -15.27 11.76
C LYS A 92 -19.11 -15.90 10.48
N ASP A 93 -18.57 -15.07 9.59
CA ASP A 93 -17.97 -15.49 8.32
C ASP A 93 -16.44 -15.35 8.43
N GLY A 94 -15.79 -16.38 8.97
CA GLY A 94 -14.33 -16.40 9.04
C GLY A 94 -13.71 -16.32 7.65
N PHE A 95 -12.46 -15.87 7.55
CA PHE A 95 -11.74 -15.86 6.29
C PHE A 95 -10.28 -16.29 6.48
N THR A 96 -9.77 -16.97 5.46
CA THR A 96 -8.40 -17.45 5.45
C THR A 96 -7.49 -16.33 4.97
N PHE A 97 -6.55 -15.91 5.82
CA PHE A 97 -5.65 -14.80 5.51
C PHE A 97 -4.23 -15.26 5.14
N HIS A 98 -3.87 -16.50 5.46
CA HIS A 98 -2.56 -17.05 5.10
C HIS A 98 -2.60 -18.57 5.01
N LYS A 99 -1.82 -19.14 4.10
CA LYS A 99 -1.56 -20.59 4.02
C LYS A 99 -0.06 -20.80 3.94
N ILE A 100 0.50 -21.56 4.86
CA ILE A 100 1.90 -21.97 4.81
C ILE A 100 1.98 -23.30 4.09
N TYR A 101 2.79 -23.36 3.05
CA TYR A 101 3.17 -24.60 2.39
C TYR A 101 4.60 -24.97 2.76
N ALA A 102 4.85 -26.24 3.04
CA ALA A 102 6.17 -26.76 3.36
C ALA A 102 6.41 -28.09 2.64
N LYS A 103 7.67 -28.45 2.44
CA LYS A 103 8.08 -29.71 1.83
C LYS A 103 7.56 -30.91 2.64
N GLY A 104 6.53 -31.61 2.15
CA GLY A 104 5.83 -32.66 2.90
C GLY A 104 4.80 -32.18 3.92
N GLY A 105 4.56 -30.87 4.01
CA GLY A 105 3.57 -30.27 4.92
C GLY A 105 3.97 -30.33 6.39
N ALA A 106 2.97 -30.20 7.27
CA ALA A 106 3.11 -30.39 8.71
C ALA A 106 2.71 -31.82 9.06
N LEU A 107 3.70 -32.68 9.40
CA LEU A 107 3.41 -34.06 9.77
C LEU A 107 2.87 -34.09 11.20
N CYS A 108 1.61 -34.47 11.36
CA CYS A 108 0.93 -34.49 12.66
C CYS A 108 0.88 -35.92 13.21
N PHE A 109 1.54 -36.15 14.34
CA PHE A 109 1.53 -37.43 15.04
C PHE A 109 0.84 -37.31 16.38
N HIS A 110 0.22 -38.39 16.85
CA HIS A 110 -0.14 -38.48 18.25
C HIS A 110 1.14 -38.63 19.09
N ARG A 111 1.33 -37.78 20.11
CA ARG A 111 2.55 -37.72 20.93
C ARG A 111 2.97 -39.07 21.49
N GLN A 112 1.99 -39.85 21.96
CA GLN A 112 2.22 -41.17 22.53
C GLN A 112 2.84 -42.15 21.51
N GLU A 113 2.51 -42.02 20.23
CA GLU A 113 3.02 -42.91 19.18
C GLU A 113 4.49 -42.60 18.88
N ILE A 114 4.87 -41.32 18.77
CA ILE A 114 6.29 -40.94 18.65
C ILE A 114 7.09 -41.44 19.87
N GLN A 115 6.55 -41.28 21.08
CA GLN A 115 7.24 -41.70 22.30
C GLN A 115 7.47 -43.22 22.35
N LYS A 116 6.47 -44.01 21.93
CA LYS A 116 6.61 -45.48 21.78
C LYS A 116 7.68 -45.85 20.76
N THR A 117 7.70 -45.19 19.60
CA THR A 117 8.73 -45.41 18.57
C THR A 117 10.13 -45.08 19.12
N LEU A 118 10.29 -43.94 19.81
CA LEU A 118 11.57 -43.60 20.43
C LEU A 118 11.99 -44.64 21.47
N LEU A 119 11.09 -45.06 22.36
CA LEU A 119 11.35 -46.10 23.37
C LEU A 119 11.79 -47.42 22.74
N LYS A 120 11.17 -47.86 21.64
CA LYS A 120 11.54 -49.07 20.90
C LYS A 120 12.99 -49.01 20.40
N HIS A 121 13.50 -47.82 20.13
CA HIS A 121 14.86 -47.60 19.61
C HIS A 121 15.89 -47.17 20.66
N VAL A 122 15.51 -47.03 21.93
CA VAL A 122 16.48 -46.78 23.01
C VAL A 122 17.44 -47.98 23.07
N PRO A 123 18.77 -47.76 23.15
CA PRO A 123 19.73 -48.86 23.19
C PRO A 123 19.53 -49.75 24.42
N GLU A 124 19.68 -51.07 24.28
CA GLU A 124 19.53 -52.04 25.39
C GLU A 124 20.48 -51.77 26.57
N HIS A 125 21.62 -51.11 26.32
CA HIS A 125 22.57 -50.74 27.36
C HIS A 125 22.20 -49.44 28.11
N CYS A 126 21.12 -48.76 27.73
CA CYS A 126 20.58 -47.62 28.48
C CYS A 126 19.76 -48.12 29.67
N ARG A 127 20.20 -47.82 30.90
CA ARG A 127 19.44 -48.15 32.11
C ARG A 127 18.33 -47.12 32.31
N ILE A 128 17.07 -47.55 32.35
CA ILE A 128 15.92 -46.67 32.59
C ILE A 128 15.42 -46.86 34.02
N HIS A 129 15.39 -45.78 34.80
CA HIS A 129 14.87 -45.75 36.16
C HIS A 129 13.60 -44.89 36.21
N LEU A 130 12.49 -45.51 36.58
CA LEU A 130 11.17 -44.87 36.72
C LEU A 130 10.91 -44.48 38.18
N SER A 131 10.00 -43.55 38.44
CA SER A 131 9.74 -43.02 39.79
C SER A 131 10.95 -42.34 40.44
N HIS A 132 11.83 -41.73 39.64
CA HIS A 132 13.03 -41.04 40.08
C HIS A 132 12.96 -39.55 39.75
N ARG A 133 12.35 -38.76 40.65
CA ARG A 133 12.30 -37.30 40.55
C ARG A 133 13.58 -36.68 41.12
N LEU A 134 14.34 -35.98 40.29
CA LEU A 134 15.52 -35.24 40.73
C LEU A 134 15.09 -34.07 41.62
N SER A 135 15.63 -33.99 42.84
CA SER A 135 15.34 -32.94 43.81
C SER A 135 16.43 -31.86 43.83
N ARG A 136 17.68 -32.25 43.61
CA ARG A 136 18.84 -31.34 43.56
C ARG A 136 19.98 -31.99 42.79
N CYS A 137 20.86 -31.18 42.20
CA CYS A 137 22.15 -31.64 41.70
C CYS A 137 23.27 -30.68 42.10
N GLU A 138 24.49 -31.22 42.22
CA GLU A 138 25.69 -30.45 42.54
C GLU A 138 26.78 -30.77 41.51
N GLU A 139 27.31 -29.72 40.88
CA GLU A 139 28.39 -29.82 39.90
C GLU A 139 29.76 -29.65 40.59
N SER A 140 30.65 -30.64 40.41
CA SER A 140 32.04 -30.62 40.89
C SER A 140 33.03 -30.74 39.73
N GLU A 141 34.33 -30.61 40.02
CA GLU A 141 35.35 -30.73 38.96
C GLU A 141 35.40 -32.12 38.33
N ASP A 142 35.12 -33.18 39.10
CA ASP A 142 35.27 -34.58 38.66
C ASP A 142 33.96 -35.24 38.23
N CYS A 143 32.81 -34.81 38.76
CA CYS A 143 31.51 -35.42 38.49
C CYS A 143 30.33 -34.49 38.80
N VAL A 144 29.13 -34.93 38.43
CA VAL A 144 27.86 -34.33 38.86
C VAL A 144 27.16 -35.29 39.82
N LYS A 145 26.85 -34.81 41.02
CA LYS A 145 26.08 -35.55 42.04
C LYS A 145 24.59 -35.24 41.88
N MET A 146 23.77 -36.28 41.92
CA MET A 146 22.31 -36.21 41.73
C MET A 146 21.61 -36.73 42.99
N TYR A 147 20.65 -35.96 43.50
CA TYR A 147 19.83 -36.30 44.65
C TYR A 147 18.39 -36.48 44.19
N PHE A 148 17.77 -37.61 44.53
CA PHE A 148 16.39 -37.92 44.15
C PHE A 148 15.46 -37.86 45.35
N GLU A 149 14.18 -37.56 45.12
CA GLU A 149 13.17 -37.45 46.19
C GLU A 149 12.93 -38.76 46.95
N ASN A 150 13.24 -39.90 46.33
CA ASN A 150 13.18 -41.21 46.96
C ASN A 150 14.38 -41.50 47.89
N GLY A 151 15.28 -40.53 48.08
CA GLY A 151 16.47 -40.63 48.93
C GLY A 151 17.69 -41.25 48.25
N LEU A 152 17.62 -41.60 46.95
CA LEU A 152 18.75 -42.12 46.20
C LEU A 152 19.75 -41.01 45.87
N GLU A 153 21.04 -41.32 45.98
CA GLU A 153 22.15 -40.46 45.56
C GLU A 153 22.98 -41.17 44.50
N GLU A 154 23.21 -40.52 43.37
CA GLU A 154 23.95 -41.08 42.23
C GLU A 154 24.96 -40.09 41.66
N THR A 155 25.94 -40.60 40.90
CA THR A 155 26.97 -39.76 40.25
C THR A 155 27.12 -40.08 38.78
N CYS A 156 27.28 -39.04 37.97
CA CYS A 156 27.58 -39.16 36.54
C CYS A 156 28.73 -38.23 36.15
N ASP A 157 29.35 -38.47 34.99
CA ASP A 157 30.40 -37.60 34.47
C ASP A 157 29.79 -36.41 33.72
N ILE A 158 28.62 -36.60 33.10
CA ILE A 158 27.83 -35.58 32.40
C ILE A 158 26.34 -35.76 32.71
N LEU A 159 25.64 -34.65 32.96
CA LEU A 159 24.20 -34.61 33.20
C LEU A 159 23.47 -33.87 32.07
N ILE A 160 22.40 -34.47 31.54
CA ILE A 160 21.54 -33.86 30.52
C ILE A 160 20.15 -33.63 31.12
N GLY A 161 19.77 -32.36 31.30
CA GLY A 161 18.42 -31.99 31.75
C GLY A 161 17.44 -31.98 30.58
N ALA A 162 16.37 -32.78 30.66
CA ALA A 162 15.33 -32.94 29.64
C ALA A 162 13.91 -33.03 30.24
N ASP A 163 13.75 -32.64 31.51
CA ASP A 163 12.54 -32.74 32.35
C ASP A 163 11.65 -31.47 32.32
N GLY A 164 11.86 -30.64 31.28
CA GLY A 164 10.97 -29.57 30.86
C GLY A 164 11.03 -28.27 31.66
N ILE A 165 9.98 -27.45 31.58
CA ILE A 165 9.97 -26.07 32.10
C ILE A 165 10.14 -25.99 33.63
N LYS A 166 10.04 -27.10 34.37
CA LYS A 166 10.28 -27.16 35.83
C LYS A 166 11.56 -27.90 36.22
N SER A 167 12.45 -28.14 35.24
CA SER A 167 13.76 -28.76 35.45
C SER A 167 14.52 -28.17 36.63
N VAL A 168 14.90 -29.05 37.57
CA VAL A 168 15.79 -28.72 38.70
C VAL A 168 17.21 -28.51 38.21
N THR A 169 17.60 -29.14 37.11
CA THR A 169 18.94 -29.03 36.52
C THR A 169 19.30 -27.59 36.12
N ARG A 170 18.29 -26.73 35.92
CA ARG A 170 18.46 -25.30 35.64
C ARG A 170 18.91 -24.45 36.84
N GLU A 171 18.79 -24.92 38.08
CA GLU A 171 19.14 -24.09 39.26
C GLU A 171 20.62 -23.70 39.28
N LEU A 172 21.47 -24.47 38.61
CA LEU A 172 22.91 -24.21 38.46
C LEU A 172 23.23 -23.16 37.38
N PHE A 173 22.23 -22.65 36.68
CA PHE A 173 22.34 -21.61 35.65
C PHE A 173 21.82 -20.27 36.20
N GLN A 174 22.21 -19.13 35.61
CA GLN A 174 21.63 -17.81 35.93
C GLN A 174 20.14 -17.78 35.52
N ASN A 175 19.27 -18.29 36.40
CA ASN A 175 17.85 -18.51 36.12
C ASN A 175 17.09 -17.17 36.14
N ASN A 176 16.59 -16.76 34.97
CA ASN A 176 15.80 -15.55 34.80
C ASN A 176 14.29 -15.74 35.16
N GLY A 177 13.89 -16.94 35.59
CA GLY A 177 12.55 -17.27 36.08
C GLY A 177 11.56 -17.69 34.99
N ILE A 178 10.53 -18.42 35.42
CA ILE A 178 9.34 -18.77 34.61
C ILE A 178 8.34 -17.62 34.72
N PHE A 179 7.81 -17.14 33.60
CA PHE A 179 6.79 -16.09 33.60
C PHE A 179 5.48 -16.54 32.93
N TYR A 180 4.39 -15.88 33.29
CA TYR A 180 3.10 -16.08 32.63
C TYR A 180 3.07 -15.30 31.31
N THR A 181 2.70 -15.95 30.21
CA THR A 181 2.68 -15.34 28.88
C THR A 181 1.51 -14.40 28.62
N GLY A 182 0.49 -14.41 29.49
CA GLY A 182 -0.78 -13.70 29.25
C GLY A 182 -1.82 -14.51 28.48
N SER A 183 -1.51 -15.76 28.12
CA SER A 183 -2.37 -16.63 27.30
C SER A 183 -2.82 -17.90 28.02
N GLN A 184 -4.04 -18.33 27.73
CA GLN A 184 -4.61 -19.60 28.20
C GLN A 184 -5.10 -20.42 27.02
N VAL A 185 -5.16 -21.73 27.19
CA VAL A 185 -5.67 -22.65 26.18
C VAL A 185 -6.68 -23.62 26.78
N PHE A 186 -7.74 -23.89 26.03
CA PHE A 186 -8.54 -25.10 26.22
C PHE A 186 -7.91 -26.22 25.41
N ARG A 187 -7.69 -27.36 26.06
CA ARG A 187 -7.06 -28.55 25.46
C ARG A 187 -7.97 -29.75 25.60
N GLY A 188 -8.18 -30.46 24.50
CA GLY A 188 -8.92 -31.71 24.45
C GLY A 188 -8.61 -32.49 23.16
N LEU A 189 -9.12 -33.71 23.08
CA LEU A 189 -9.01 -34.57 21.91
C LEU A 189 -10.40 -34.83 21.33
N ILE A 190 -10.46 -34.96 20.01
CA ILE A 190 -11.67 -35.29 19.26
C ILE A 190 -11.32 -36.48 18.36
N PRO A 191 -12.02 -37.63 18.45
CA PRO A 191 -11.84 -38.72 17.51
C PRO A 191 -12.23 -38.28 16.09
N LYS A 192 -11.27 -38.32 15.15
CA LYS A 192 -11.47 -37.82 13.77
C LYS A 192 -12.68 -38.47 13.09
N ASP A 193 -12.81 -39.79 13.22
CA ASP A 193 -13.88 -40.55 12.57
C ASP A 193 -15.27 -40.21 13.12
N ASP A 194 -15.38 -39.97 14.43
CA ASP A 194 -16.66 -39.60 15.05
C ASP A 194 -17.04 -38.14 14.75
N PHE A 195 -16.03 -37.26 14.69
CA PHE A 195 -16.23 -35.88 14.24
C PHE A 195 -16.68 -35.82 12.78
N ALA A 196 -16.05 -36.60 11.89
CA ALA A 196 -16.41 -36.67 10.48
C ALA A 196 -17.83 -37.19 10.23
N LYS A 197 -18.36 -38.08 11.08
CA LYS A 197 -19.77 -38.51 11.01
C LYS A 197 -20.74 -37.36 11.27
N SER A 198 -20.38 -36.47 12.18
CA SER A 198 -21.23 -35.33 12.59
C SER A 198 -21.07 -34.13 11.66
N TYR A 199 -19.85 -33.88 11.16
CA TYR A 199 -19.49 -32.70 10.36
C TYR A 199 -18.59 -33.09 9.17
N PRO A 200 -19.11 -33.79 8.15
CA PRO A 200 -18.28 -34.38 7.07
C PRO A 200 -17.60 -33.35 6.17
N THR A 201 -18.11 -32.12 6.12
CA THR A 201 -17.57 -31.02 5.29
C THR A 201 -16.71 -30.04 6.10
N HIS A 202 -16.34 -30.39 7.33
CA HIS A 202 -15.59 -29.51 8.21
C HIS A 202 -14.13 -29.36 7.76
N LYS A 203 -13.66 -28.13 7.57
CA LYS A 203 -12.31 -27.86 7.00
C LYS A 203 -11.16 -28.48 7.78
N ALA A 204 -11.28 -28.58 9.11
CA ALA A 204 -10.27 -29.26 9.94
C ALA A 204 -10.06 -30.75 9.62
N LEU A 205 -10.95 -31.37 8.81
CA LEU A 205 -10.75 -32.73 8.30
C LEU A 205 -9.79 -32.78 7.10
N ASP A 206 -9.70 -31.67 6.33
CA ASP A 206 -8.92 -31.56 5.09
C ASP A 206 -7.46 -31.19 5.33
N GLY A 207 -7.15 -30.62 6.50
CA GLY A 207 -5.78 -30.23 6.83
C GLY A 207 -5.66 -29.44 8.14
N PRO A 208 -4.43 -29.13 8.55
CA PRO A 208 -4.15 -28.37 9.77
C PRO A 208 -4.57 -26.88 9.62
N ILE A 209 -5.46 -26.43 10.51
CA ILE A 209 -6.00 -25.06 10.53
C ILE A 209 -5.76 -24.40 11.88
N GLN A 210 -5.39 -23.12 11.87
CA GLN A 210 -5.34 -22.25 13.03
C GLN A 210 -6.46 -21.20 12.93
N TYR A 211 -7.42 -21.27 13.86
CA TYR A 211 -8.52 -20.31 14.02
C TYR A 211 -8.10 -19.19 14.99
N LEU A 212 -8.16 -17.93 14.58
CA LEU A 212 -7.50 -16.80 15.25
C LEU A 212 -8.42 -15.58 15.45
N ASP A 213 -8.12 -14.76 16.46
CA ASP A 213 -8.77 -13.47 16.75
C ASP A 213 -7.77 -12.30 16.86
N GLU A 214 -8.26 -11.09 17.15
CA GLU A 214 -7.42 -9.91 17.42
C GLU A 214 -6.74 -9.92 18.80
N GLY A 215 -6.81 -11.02 19.57
CA GLY A 215 -6.10 -11.25 20.84
C GLY A 215 -6.60 -10.44 22.03
N LYS A 216 -7.16 -11.12 23.03
CA LYS A 216 -7.41 -10.57 24.38
C LYS A 216 -6.62 -11.35 25.42
N PRO A 217 -5.80 -10.70 26.27
CA PRO A 217 -5.20 -11.39 27.42
C PRO A 217 -6.31 -11.77 28.42
N VAL A 218 -6.25 -13.01 28.92
CA VAL A 218 -7.23 -13.54 29.87
C VAL A 218 -6.48 -14.05 31.11
N ASP A 219 -6.85 -13.56 32.30
CA ASP A 219 -6.27 -14.02 33.56
C ASP A 219 -7.01 -15.26 34.11
N GLY A 220 -6.32 -16.14 34.85
CA GLY A 220 -6.92 -17.38 35.35
C GLY A 220 -5.93 -18.44 35.85
N PRO A 221 -6.45 -19.53 36.47
CA PRO A 221 -5.67 -20.47 37.29
C PRO A 221 -4.84 -21.47 36.47
N THR A 222 -3.71 -21.89 37.07
CA THR A 222 -2.61 -22.67 36.48
C THR A 222 -3.00 -23.84 35.56
N ILE A 223 -3.80 -24.80 36.03
CA ILE A 223 -4.42 -25.88 35.24
C ILE A 223 -5.69 -26.29 35.97
N ARG A 224 -6.83 -26.41 35.29
CA ARG A 224 -8.06 -26.99 35.86
C ARG A 224 -8.89 -27.73 34.81
N SER A 225 -9.78 -28.61 35.25
CA SER A 225 -10.85 -29.10 34.38
C SER A 225 -11.74 -27.94 33.95
N ALA A 226 -12.20 -28.00 32.70
CA ALA A 226 -13.17 -27.08 32.12
C ALA A 226 -14.38 -27.88 31.62
N THR A 227 -15.51 -27.21 31.41
CA THR A 227 -16.64 -27.82 30.71
C THR A 227 -16.71 -27.35 29.27
N THR A 228 -17.40 -28.11 28.43
CA THR A 228 -17.60 -27.77 27.01
C THR A 228 -18.40 -26.48 26.86
N GLU A 229 -19.36 -26.23 27.75
CA GLU A 229 -20.14 -24.99 27.80
C GLU A 229 -19.26 -23.78 28.13
N GLU A 230 -18.29 -23.94 29.04
CA GLU A 230 -17.33 -22.89 29.37
C GLU A 230 -16.51 -22.49 28.14
N ALA A 231 -16.01 -23.46 27.39
CA ALA A 231 -15.28 -23.20 26.15
C ALA A 231 -16.18 -22.54 25.09
N LEU A 232 -17.37 -23.06 24.86
CA LEU A 232 -18.31 -22.48 23.88
C LEU A 232 -18.72 -21.04 24.22
N HIS A 233 -18.87 -20.72 25.51
CA HIS A 233 -19.19 -19.37 25.96
C HIS A 233 -18.05 -18.38 25.69
N GLU A 234 -16.80 -18.78 25.97
CA GLU A 234 -15.61 -17.94 25.73
C GLU A 234 -15.46 -17.57 24.25
N PHE A 235 -15.75 -18.50 23.35
CA PHE A 235 -15.68 -18.33 21.89
C PHE A 235 -17.03 -17.95 21.27
N SER A 236 -17.95 -17.37 22.05
CA SER A 236 -19.22 -16.89 21.54
C SER A 236 -19.03 -15.77 20.50
N GLY A 237 -19.67 -15.91 19.34
CA GLY A 237 -19.54 -14.96 18.22
C GLY A 237 -18.45 -15.31 17.18
N TRP A 238 -17.64 -16.34 17.45
CA TRP A 238 -16.74 -16.91 16.47
C TRP A 238 -17.51 -17.71 15.40
N GLU A 239 -16.82 -18.04 14.30
CA GLU A 239 -17.42 -18.80 13.20
C GLU A 239 -17.91 -20.18 13.66
N VAL A 240 -18.93 -20.69 12.98
CA VAL A 240 -19.66 -21.91 13.37
C VAL A 240 -18.74 -23.12 13.50
N GLU A 241 -17.72 -23.23 12.65
CA GLU A 241 -16.73 -24.32 12.68
C GLU A 241 -15.99 -24.43 14.03
N VAL A 242 -15.64 -23.30 14.64
CA VAL A 242 -14.97 -23.30 15.95
C VAL A 242 -15.91 -23.82 17.02
N GLY A 243 -17.18 -23.43 16.98
CA GLY A 243 -18.20 -23.97 17.88
C GLY A 243 -18.40 -25.48 17.72
N GLN A 244 -18.34 -26.00 16.49
CA GLN A 244 -18.46 -27.43 16.20
C GLN A 244 -17.28 -28.22 16.78
N LEU A 245 -16.06 -27.72 16.62
CA LEU A 245 -14.86 -28.32 17.23
C LEU A 245 -14.95 -28.31 18.75
N LEU A 246 -15.18 -27.15 19.37
CA LEU A 246 -15.24 -27.02 20.83
C LEU A 246 -16.34 -27.89 21.44
N GLY A 247 -17.53 -27.91 20.80
CA GLY A 247 -18.66 -28.73 21.22
C GLY A 247 -18.41 -30.24 21.16
N SER A 248 -17.42 -30.68 20.37
CA SER A 248 -17.06 -32.09 20.21
C SER A 248 -15.96 -32.55 21.17
N ILE A 249 -15.45 -31.66 22.03
CA ILE A 249 -14.46 -32.02 23.05
C ILE A 249 -15.20 -32.63 24.26
N GLU A 250 -14.91 -33.90 24.58
CA GLU A 250 -15.57 -34.58 25.71
C GLU A 250 -15.09 -34.11 27.09
N LYS A 251 -13.78 -33.87 27.24
CA LYS A 251 -13.14 -33.55 28.53
C LYS A 251 -12.13 -32.43 28.38
N PRO A 252 -12.57 -31.17 28.15
CA PRO A 252 -11.65 -30.06 27.99
C PRO A 252 -10.94 -29.74 29.30
N SER A 253 -9.68 -29.35 29.18
CA SER A 253 -8.87 -28.84 30.30
C SER A 253 -8.37 -27.45 29.97
N ARG A 254 -8.32 -26.56 30.96
CA ARG A 254 -7.85 -25.18 30.79
C ARG A 254 -6.45 -25.06 31.36
N TRP A 255 -5.52 -24.58 30.54
CA TRP A 255 -4.09 -24.48 30.86
C TRP A 255 -3.61 -23.04 30.75
N VAL A 256 -2.80 -22.62 31.70
CA VAL A 256 -2.04 -21.36 31.63
C VAL A 256 -0.72 -21.60 30.90
N ILE A 257 -0.46 -20.82 29.86
CA ILE A 257 0.78 -20.91 29.11
C ILE A 257 1.87 -20.11 29.83
N ARG A 258 2.94 -20.81 30.22
CA ARG A 258 4.13 -20.22 30.83
C ARG A 258 5.30 -20.35 29.90
N ASP A 259 6.24 -19.42 30.03
CA ASP A 259 7.47 -19.44 29.25
C ASP A 259 8.70 -19.13 30.10
N LEU A 260 9.86 -19.49 29.57
CA LEU A 260 11.16 -19.23 30.18
C LEU A 260 11.74 -17.95 29.61
N ARG A 261 12.29 -17.10 30.48
CA ARG A 261 13.15 -16.02 30.00
C ARG A 261 14.41 -16.63 29.37
N PRO A 262 14.88 -16.09 28.23
CA PRO A 262 16.05 -16.64 27.55
C PRO A 262 17.28 -16.74 28.47
N MET A 263 17.98 -17.86 28.39
CA MET A 263 19.23 -18.10 29.11
C MET A 263 20.43 -17.76 28.21
N LYS A 264 21.52 -17.29 28.82
CA LYS A 264 22.77 -16.95 28.10
C LYS A 264 23.58 -18.17 27.66
N THR A 265 23.36 -19.32 28.30
CA THR A 265 24.10 -20.56 28.08
C THR A 265 23.19 -21.74 28.40
N TYR A 266 23.28 -22.82 27.63
CA TYR A 266 22.60 -24.09 27.87
C TYR A 266 23.55 -25.16 28.42
N VAL A 267 24.81 -24.78 28.65
CA VAL A 267 25.83 -25.62 29.27
C VAL A 267 26.45 -24.93 30.48
N SER A 268 26.63 -25.68 31.56
CA SER A 268 27.48 -25.35 32.71
C SER A 268 28.46 -26.51 32.86
N ARG A 269 29.78 -26.30 32.70
CA ARG A 269 30.86 -27.32 32.71
C ARG A 269 30.44 -28.72 32.20
N ARG A 270 29.90 -29.59 33.06
CA ARG A 270 29.51 -31.00 32.85
C ARG A 270 28.00 -31.22 32.65
N ILE A 271 27.20 -30.17 32.66
CA ILE A 271 25.74 -30.19 32.55
C ILE A 271 25.29 -29.53 31.25
N ALA A 272 24.39 -30.18 30.53
CA ALA A 272 23.73 -29.64 29.33
C ALA A 272 22.21 -29.70 29.46
N LEU A 273 21.51 -28.74 28.86
CA LEU A 273 20.05 -28.66 28.85
C LEU A 273 19.51 -28.86 27.42
N VAL A 274 18.41 -29.58 27.28
CA VAL A 274 17.71 -29.84 26.01
C VAL A 274 16.20 -29.54 26.09
N GLY A 275 15.61 -29.10 24.98
CA GLY A 275 14.18 -28.85 24.83
C GLY A 275 13.63 -27.81 25.81
N ASP A 276 12.44 -28.08 26.36
CA ASP A 276 11.75 -27.16 27.27
C ASP A 276 12.51 -26.89 28.58
N SER A 277 13.58 -27.65 28.87
CA SER A 277 14.47 -27.34 29.98
C SER A 277 15.32 -26.09 29.73
N CYS A 278 15.57 -25.69 28.47
CA CYS A 278 16.39 -24.52 28.13
C CYS A 278 15.74 -23.49 27.20
N HIS A 279 14.86 -23.90 26.28
CA HIS A 279 14.15 -22.99 25.36
C HIS A 279 12.68 -23.43 25.18
N ASN A 280 11.94 -23.45 26.29
CA ASN A 280 10.49 -23.68 26.24
C ASN A 280 9.82 -22.78 25.17
N MET A 281 8.82 -23.33 24.49
CA MET A 281 8.09 -22.62 23.44
C MET A 281 6.60 -22.65 23.71
N THR A 282 5.93 -21.54 23.41
CA THR A 282 4.47 -21.48 23.36
C THR A 282 3.94 -22.40 22.25
N PRO A 283 2.70 -22.92 22.35
CA PRO A 283 2.21 -23.95 21.44
C PRO A 283 1.84 -23.46 20.03
N HIS A 284 1.84 -22.15 19.75
CA HIS A 284 1.26 -21.54 18.55
C HIS A 284 1.85 -22.03 17.22
N LEU A 285 3.16 -22.33 17.16
CA LEU A 285 3.80 -22.91 15.96
C LEU A 285 3.90 -24.45 15.98
N GLY A 286 3.49 -25.11 17.06
CA GLY A 286 3.67 -26.56 17.23
C GLY A 286 5.13 -27.04 17.16
N ALA A 287 6.11 -26.15 17.33
CA ALA A 287 7.52 -26.44 17.04
C ALA A 287 8.33 -26.99 18.22
N GLY A 288 7.85 -26.88 19.46
CA GLY A 288 8.63 -27.20 20.67
C GLY A 288 9.17 -28.63 20.70
N ALA A 289 8.30 -29.62 20.45
CA ALA A 289 8.72 -31.02 20.39
C ALA A 289 9.75 -31.28 19.27
N GLY A 290 9.59 -30.63 18.11
CA GLY A 290 10.53 -30.72 16.99
C GLY A 290 11.92 -30.19 17.33
N GLN A 291 12.00 -29.13 18.15
CA GLN A 291 13.26 -28.55 18.60
C GLN A 291 13.91 -29.41 19.70
N ALA A 292 13.13 -29.94 20.64
CA ALA A 292 13.63 -30.88 21.64
C ALA A 292 14.26 -32.14 21.00
N MET A 293 13.66 -32.65 19.91
CA MET A 293 14.25 -33.76 19.13
C MET A 293 15.55 -33.34 18.44
N GLU A 294 15.58 -32.13 17.87
CA GLU A 294 16.78 -31.60 17.22
C GLU A 294 17.95 -31.45 18.22
N ASP A 295 17.70 -30.97 19.44
CA ASP A 295 18.73 -30.87 20.47
C ASP A 295 19.32 -32.24 20.83
N GLY A 296 18.44 -33.22 21.11
CA GLY A 296 18.84 -34.58 21.44
C GLY A 296 19.68 -35.20 20.33
N TYR A 297 19.24 -35.04 19.07
CA TYR A 297 19.97 -35.52 17.90
C TYR A 297 21.35 -34.86 17.76
N VAL A 298 21.42 -33.54 17.88
CA VAL A 298 22.66 -32.77 17.69
C VAL A 298 23.68 -33.14 18.75
N LEU A 299 23.26 -33.19 20.02
CA LEU A 299 24.14 -33.56 21.11
C LEU A 299 24.68 -34.98 20.91
N GLY A 300 23.80 -35.95 20.61
CA GLY A 300 24.22 -37.32 20.29
C GLY A 300 25.17 -37.41 19.10
N ARG A 301 24.91 -36.63 18.03
CA ARG A 301 25.76 -36.60 16.84
C ARG A 301 27.14 -36.00 17.11
N LEU A 302 27.25 -34.99 17.97
CA LEU A 302 28.54 -34.43 18.40
C LEU A 302 29.36 -35.47 19.17
N PHE A 303 28.74 -36.22 20.08
CA PHE A 303 29.39 -37.33 20.79
C PHE A 303 29.86 -38.43 19.83
N SER A 304 29.00 -38.83 18.90
CA SER A 304 29.32 -39.85 17.88
C SER A 304 30.45 -39.43 16.95
N THR A 305 30.53 -38.15 16.58
CA THR A 305 31.52 -37.65 15.60
C THR A 305 32.88 -37.32 16.24
N ALA A 306 32.88 -36.68 17.41
CA ALA A 306 34.11 -36.17 18.02
C ALA A 306 34.80 -37.18 18.95
N GLY A 307 34.05 -38.16 19.47
CA GLY A 307 34.48 -39.12 20.48
C GLY A 307 34.19 -38.63 21.92
N PRO A 308 33.76 -39.52 22.84
CA PRO A 308 33.36 -39.14 24.20
C PRO A 308 34.51 -38.56 25.04
N GLU A 309 35.76 -38.84 24.69
CA GLU A 309 36.93 -38.27 25.35
C GLU A 309 37.04 -36.74 25.19
N LYS A 310 36.38 -36.14 24.19
CA LYS A 310 36.37 -34.70 23.93
C LYS A 310 35.12 -34.00 24.46
N TRP A 311 34.50 -34.54 25.51
CA TRP A 311 33.22 -34.06 26.03
C TRP A 311 33.20 -32.55 26.33
N GLU A 312 34.28 -31.97 26.85
CA GLU A 312 34.36 -30.51 27.11
C GLU A 312 34.15 -29.69 25.83
N ARG A 313 34.83 -30.08 24.75
CA ARG A 313 34.69 -29.41 23.44
C ARG A 313 33.32 -29.67 22.81
N ILE A 314 32.76 -30.86 23.03
CA ILE A 314 31.40 -31.21 22.56
C ILE A 314 30.37 -30.31 23.22
N LEU A 315 30.42 -30.16 24.55
CA LEU A 315 29.47 -29.31 25.28
C LEU A 315 29.66 -27.83 24.93
N GLN A 316 30.89 -27.37 24.76
CA GLN A 316 31.16 -26.01 24.27
C GLN A 316 30.61 -25.78 22.85
N ALA A 317 30.80 -26.74 21.92
CA ALA A 317 30.27 -26.66 20.56
C ALA A 317 28.75 -26.71 20.53
N TYR A 318 28.14 -27.55 21.39
CA TYR A 318 26.70 -27.56 21.61
C TYR A 318 26.23 -26.19 22.10
N ASN A 319 26.89 -25.59 23.09
CA ASN A 319 26.53 -24.28 23.62
C ASN A 319 26.67 -23.13 22.60
N HIS A 320 27.72 -23.13 21.78
CA HIS A 320 27.95 -22.11 20.74
C HIS A 320 26.85 -22.13 19.65
N ARG A 321 26.16 -23.26 19.49
CA ARG A 321 24.96 -23.36 18.64
C ARG A 321 23.78 -22.53 19.16
N PHE A 322 23.83 -22.00 20.39
CA PHE A 322 22.70 -21.31 21.03
C PHE A 322 22.96 -19.84 21.38
N ASP A 323 23.89 -19.18 20.68
CA ASP A 323 24.00 -17.71 20.70
C ASP A 323 22.66 -17.02 20.29
N LEU A 324 22.46 -15.75 20.67
CA LEU A 324 21.20 -14.97 20.51
C LEU A 324 20.71 -14.85 19.04
N HIS A 325 21.51 -15.31 18.08
CA HIS A 325 21.21 -15.33 16.64
C HIS A 325 20.72 -16.69 16.11
N THR A 326 20.54 -17.68 16.98
CA THR A 326 20.36 -19.08 16.58
C THR A 326 18.89 -19.46 16.39
N ARG A 327 18.65 -20.50 15.59
CA ARG A 327 17.30 -20.89 15.16
C ARG A 327 16.36 -21.23 16.33
N PRO A 328 16.77 -21.97 17.39
CA PRO A 328 15.89 -22.28 18.52
C PRO A 328 15.40 -21.02 19.23
N TYR A 329 16.29 -20.05 19.48
CA TYR A 329 15.94 -18.75 20.03
C TYR A 329 14.95 -17.98 19.14
N ARG A 330 15.22 -17.93 17.83
CA ARG A 330 14.32 -17.27 16.86
C ARG A 330 12.94 -17.91 16.82
N VAL A 331 12.86 -19.24 16.80
CA VAL A 331 11.58 -19.98 16.77
C VAL A 331 10.82 -19.77 18.08
N ALA A 332 11.49 -19.80 19.24
CA ALA A 332 10.88 -19.48 20.54
C ALA A 332 10.31 -18.04 20.55
N GLN A 333 11.10 -17.07 20.10
CA GLN A 333 10.69 -15.67 20.05
C GLN A 333 9.51 -15.44 19.09
N THR A 334 9.52 -16.04 17.90
CA THR A 334 8.39 -15.97 16.96
C THR A 334 7.14 -16.59 17.56
N SER A 335 7.27 -17.75 18.20
CA SER A 335 6.14 -18.41 18.88
C SER A 335 5.59 -17.55 20.03
N ALA A 336 6.44 -16.88 20.81
CA ALA A 336 6.02 -15.98 21.88
C ALA A 336 5.38 -14.68 21.36
N GLN A 337 5.84 -14.15 20.21
CA GLN A 337 5.24 -12.97 19.56
C GLN A 337 3.82 -13.25 19.07
N MET A 338 3.53 -14.47 18.62
CA MET A 338 2.16 -14.91 18.33
C MET A 338 1.26 -14.91 19.57
N ALA A 339 1.83 -15.17 20.75
CA ALA A 339 1.10 -15.28 22.00
C ALA A 339 0.75 -13.91 22.61
N GLY A 340 1.72 -12.99 22.65
CA GLY A 340 1.65 -11.76 23.44
C GLY A 340 1.12 -10.53 22.72
N SER A 341 0.78 -10.65 21.44
CA SER A 341 0.36 -9.51 20.63
C SER A 341 -1.00 -9.81 20.03
N GLY A 342 -2.02 -9.03 20.41
CA GLY A 342 -3.26 -8.87 19.64
C GLY A 342 -3.01 -8.21 18.28
N THR A 343 -1.95 -8.65 17.62
CA THR A 343 -1.30 -8.11 16.45
C THR A 343 -0.63 -9.29 15.73
N TYR A 344 -1.47 -10.15 15.15
CA TYR A 344 -1.09 -11.04 14.05
C TYR A 344 -0.55 -10.29 12.81
N SER A 345 -0.33 -8.98 12.90
CA SER A 345 0.43 -8.15 11.97
C SER A 345 1.93 -8.49 11.92
N ARG A 346 2.43 -9.46 12.71
CA ARG A 346 3.83 -9.90 12.69
C ARG A 346 3.97 -11.43 12.82
N LEU A 347 3.78 -12.13 11.69
CA LEU A 347 4.29 -13.48 11.44
C LEU A 347 5.02 -13.51 10.08
N PRO A 348 5.98 -14.44 9.89
CA PRO A 348 7.37 -14.10 9.72
C PRO A 348 7.75 -13.76 8.27
N ASN A 349 7.69 -12.46 7.96
CA ASN A 349 8.67 -11.81 7.08
C ASN A 349 10.03 -11.62 7.78
N ASP A 350 10.20 -12.07 9.03
CA ASP A 350 11.34 -11.72 9.88
C ASP A 350 12.55 -12.68 9.82
N ALA A 351 12.49 -13.79 9.08
CA ALA A 351 13.71 -14.55 8.79
C ALA A 351 14.67 -13.77 7.88
N ALA A 352 14.14 -12.86 7.04
CA ALA A 352 14.92 -11.87 6.30
C ALA A 352 15.23 -10.61 7.13
N ASN A 353 14.41 -10.27 8.13
CA ASN A 353 14.58 -9.02 8.88
C ASN A 353 15.59 -9.04 10.02
N SER A 354 16.19 -10.16 10.42
CA SER A 354 17.31 -10.08 11.39
C SER A 354 18.59 -9.53 10.76
N GLU A 355 18.84 -9.81 9.47
CA GLU A 355 19.93 -9.16 8.73
C GLU A 355 19.55 -7.70 8.44
N THR A 356 18.32 -7.42 7.98
CA THR A 356 17.89 -6.05 7.62
C THR A 356 17.73 -5.11 8.83
N ARG A 357 17.29 -5.61 10.00
CA ARG A 357 17.21 -4.78 11.23
C ARG A 357 18.56 -4.54 11.89
N GLN A 358 19.55 -5.43 11.74
CA GLN A 358 20.91 -5.14 12.18
C GLN A 358 21.65 -4.20 11.20
N LEU A 359 21.27 -4.20 9.91
CA LEU A 359 21.81 -3.31 8.89
C LEU A 359 21.31 -1.86 8.98
N LEU A 360 20.17 -1.59 9.63
CA LEU A 360 19.50 -0.27 9.57
C LEU A 360 19.16 0.33 10.95
N ASN A 361 20.09 0.26 11.90
CA ASN A 361 20.17 1.25 12.98
C ASN A 361 20.87 2.55 12.52
N GLY A 362 21.07 2.73 11.20
CA GLY A 362 21.83 3.81 10.58
C GLY A 362 20.99 4.76 9.72
N GLU A 363 21.65 5.80 9.26
CA GLU A 363 21.15 6.80 8.30
C GLU A 363 20.59 6.14 7.02
N PRO A 364 19.66 6.79 6.31
CA PRO A 364 19.11 6.26 5.06
C PRO A 364 20.20 5.96 4.02
N VAL A 365 20.10 4.82 3.34
CA VAL A 365 21.03 4.37 2.28
C VAL A 365 20.68 5.10 0.98
N VAL A 366 21.63 5.79 0.36
CA VAL A 366 21.39 6.63 -0.83
C VAL A 366 22.16 6.10 -2.04
N HIS A 367 21.46 5.41 -2.94
CA HIS A 367 22.02 4.98 -4.22
C HIS A 367 21.92 6.09 -5.25
N SER A 368 23.06 6.48 -5.82
CA SER A 368 23.09 7.41 -6.95
C SER A 368 23.12 6.65 -8.28
N SER A 369 22.17 6.94 -9.16
CA SER A 369 22.16 6.43 -10.53
C SER A 369 23.27 7.09 -11.36
N THR A 370 23.80 6.35 -12.33
CA THR A 370 24.80 6.80 -13.32
C THR A 370 24.37 8.06 -14.10
N HIS A 371 23.08 8.38 -14.07
CA HIS A 371 22.48 9.51 -14.78
C HIS A 371 21.96 10.62 -13.86
N GLY A 372 22.41 10.66 -12.60
CA GLY A 372 22.14 11.77 -11.66
C GLY A 372 20.84 11.65 -10.86
N GLY A 373 20.13 10.52 -10.97
CA GLY A 373 19.01 10.18 -10.09
C GLY A 373 19.47 9.61 -8.75
N GLN A 374 18.60 9.59 -7.76
CA GLN A 374 18.88 9.07 -6.43
C GLN A 374 17.74 8.16 -5.94
N ILE A 375 18.09 7.06 -5.28
CA ILE A 375 17.18 6.16 -4.56
C ILE A 375 17.59 6.19 -3.10
N THR A 376 16.68 6.58 -2.23
CA THR A 376 16.88 6.60 -0.79
C THR A 376 16.08 5.48 -0.16
N VAL A 377 16.74 4.48 0.43
CA VAL A 377 16.08 3.41 1.19
C VAL A 377 16.05 3.81 2.67
N HIS A 378 14.85 3.90 3.23
CA HIS A 378 14.68 4.34 4.62
C HIS A 378 15.02 3.22 5.62
N PRO A 379 15.33 3.56 6.89
CA PRO A 379 15.83 2.61 7.89
C PRO A 379 14.90 1.45 8.26
N ASN A 380 13.62 1.51 7.86
CA ASN A 380 12.70 0.39 8.06
C ASN A 380 12.91 -0.75 7.05
N GLY A 381 13.82 -0.60 6.07
CA GLY A 381 14.21 -1.62 5.09
C GLY A 381 13.13 -1.95 4.06
N HIS A 382 12.01 -1.22 4.05
CA HIS A 382 10.86 -1.50 3.18
C HIS A 382 10.30 -0.25 2.49
N SER A 383 10.39 0.95 3.10
CA SER A 383 10.04 2.19 2.40
C SER A 383 11.27 2.76 1.71
N TYR A 384 11.07 3.29 0.51
CA TYR A 384 12.10 3.92 -0.30
C TYR A 384 11.50 5.12 -1.03
N THR A 385 12.32 6.09 -1.37
CA THR A 385 11.94 7.22 -2.23
C THR A 385 12.95 7.33 -3.36
N TYR A 386 12.51 7.78 -4.54
CA TYR A 386 13.43 7.93 -5.67
C TYR A 386 13.15 9.19 -6.48
N THR A 387 14.18 9.68 -7.16
CA THR A 387 14.14 10.83 -8.07
C THR A 387 15.06 10.56 -9.26
N TYR A 388 14.68 10.97 -10.47
CA TYR A 388 15.56 10.93 -11.64
C TYR A 388 16.48 12.15 -11.71
N GLY A 389 16.18 13.24 -10.99
CA GLY A 389 17.05 14.39 -10.88
C GLY A 389 16.51 15.53 -10.01
N PRO A 390 17.04 16.76 -10.17
CA PRO A 390 16.66 17.90 -9.34
C PRO A 390 15.23 18.38 -9.63
N LYS A 391 14.62 19.12 -8.70
CA LYS A 391 13.27 19.69 -8.87
C LYS A 391 13.27 21.01 -9.66
N GLY A 392 12.13 21.35 -10.26
CA GLY A 392 11.90 22.62 -10.96
C GLY A 392 12.60 22.69 -12.32
N LEU A 393 13.04 23.88 -12.73
CA LEU A 393 13.60 24.11 -14.08
C LEU A 393 14.77 23.20 -14.46
N ALA A 394 15.68 22.91 -13.52
CA ALA A 394 16.79 22.00 -13.75
C ALA A 394 16.30 20.56 -14.02
N GLY A 395 15.26 20.12 -13.31
CA GLY A 395 14.60 18.83 -13.52
C GLY A 395 13.88 18.73 -14.85
N LEU A 396 13.20 19.81 -15.26
CA LEU A 396 12.55 19.90 -16.55
C LEU A 396 13.55 19.81 -17.71
N ALA A 397 14.72 20.44 -17.56
CA ALA A 397 15.79 20.35 -18.55
C ALA A 397 16.39 18.94 -18.65
N LEU A 398 16.55 18.25 -17.51
CA LEU A 398 17.00 16.84 -17.49
C LEU A 398 15.96 15.92 -18.15
N ASN A 399 14.67 16.15 -17.87
CA ASN A 399 13.54 15.40 -18.41
C ASN A 399 12.99 16.00 -19.72
N ARG A 400 13.87 16.52 -20.59
CA ARG A 400 13.50 17.28 -21.80
C ARG A 400 12.50 16.57 -22.73
N TYR A 401 12.57 15.25 -22.85
CA TYR A 401 11.66 14.52 -23.75
C TYR A 401 10.25 14.42 -23.16
N ALA A 402 10.13 14.13 -21.86
CA ALA A 402 8.84 14.19 -21.16
C ALA A 402 8.26 15.62 -21.16
N LEU A 403 9.11 16.64 -21.01
CA LEU A 403 8.72 18.04 -21.14
C LEU A 403 8.16 18.35 -22.54
N LEU A 404 8.86 17.95 -23.60
CA LEU A 404 8.37 18.15 -24.97
C LEU A 404 7.02 17.45 -25.18
N CYS A 405 6.88 16.20 -24.72
CA CYS A 405 5.60 15.48 -24.80
C CYS A 405 4.48 16.20 -24.04
N ALA A 406 4.76 16.76 -22.86
CA ALA A 406 3.80 17.52 -22.07
C ALA A 406 3.42 18.86 -22.72
N VAL A 407 4.39 19.59 -23.28
CA VAL A 407 4.14 20.83 -24.04
C VAL A 407 3.27 20.55 -25.27
N PHE A 408 3.49 19.43 -25.96
CA PHE A 408 2.63 19.03 -27.07
C PHE A 408 1.24 18.63 -26.58
N ALA A 409 1.12 17.81 -25.53
CA ALA A 409 -0.16 17.39 -24.99
C ALA A 409 -1.00 18.57 -24.48
N SER A 410 -0.38 19.59 -23.88
CA SER A 410 -1.08 20.76 -23.35
C SER A 410 -1.70 21.66 -24.43
N ILE A 411 -1.39 21.46 -25.72
CA ILE A 411 -2.11 22.11 -26.83
C ILE A 411 -3.61 21.77 -26.80
N GLY A 412 -3.99 20.64 -26.19
CA GLY A 412 -5.38 20.31 -25.89
C GLY A 412 -6.03 21.37 -24.98
N GLY A 413 -5.34 21.74 -23.90
CA GLY A 413 -5.72 22.85 -23.02
C GLY A 413 -5.76 24.21 -23.74
N LEU A 414 -4.85 24.47 -24.68
CA LEU A 414 -4.90 25.69 -25.51
C LEU A 414 -6.18 25.77 -26.34
N SER A 415 -6.57 24.65 -26.97
CA SER A 415 -7.80 24.58 -27.77
C SER A 415 -9.04 24.82 -26.90
N PHE A 416 -9.04 24.29 -25.68
CA PHE A 416 -10.05 24.58 -24.65
C PHE A 416 -10.11 26.07 -24.31
N GLY A 417 -9.00 26.67 -23.90
CA GLY A 417 -8.96 28.07 -23.50
C GLY A 417 -9.30 29.04 -24.63
N TYR A 418 -8.87 28.73 -25.85
CA TYR A 418 -9.16 29.55 -27.02
C TYR A 418 -10.67 29.66 -27.26
N ASP A 419 -11.39 28.53 -27.27
CA ASP A 419 -12.83 28.53 -27.51
C ASP A 419 -13.62 29.29 -26.41
N GLN A 420 -13.11 29.30 -25.17
CA GLN A 420 -13.65 30.14 -24.09
C GLN A 420 -13.35 31.64 -24.25
N GLY A 421 -12.19 31.99 -24.81
CA GLY A 421 -11.75 33.38 -24.96
C GLY A 421 -12.36 34.10 -26.17
N VAL A 422 -12.87 33.37 -27.16
CA VAL A 422 -13.46 33.98 -28.37
C VAL A 422 -14.87 34.51 -28.07
N ASP A 423 -14.97 35.83 -27.92
CA ASP A 423 -16.25 36.53 -27.92
C ASP A 423 -16.63 36.98 -29.34
N PHE A 424 -17.76 36.49 -29.85
CA PHE A 424 -18.39 36.95 -31.08
C PHE A 424 -19.87 37.32 -30.92
N MET A 425 -20.43 37.20 -29.71
CA MET A 425 -21.88 37.24 -29.46
C MET A 425 -22.49 38.58 -29.89
N THR A 426 -21.79 39.69 -29.62
CA THR A 426 -22.20 41.05 -29.96
C THR A 426 -22.36 41.32 -31.46
N ARG A 427 -21.93 40.39 -32.31
CA ARG A 427 -21.89 40.51 -33.79
C ARG A 427 -23.02 39.72 -34.46
N TRP A 428 -23.80 38.98 -33.69
CA TRP A 428 -25.06 38.40 -34.12
C TRP A 428 -26.22 39.07 -33.35
N PRO A 429 -27.33 39.42 -34.00
CA PRO A 429 -28.51 39.91 -33.31
C PRO A 429 -29.19 38.72 -32.60
N ILE A 430 -28.73 38.42 -31.38
CA ILE A 430 -29.25 37.34 -30.54
C ILE A 430 -29.95 37.93 -29.32
N SER A 431 -31.03 37.29 -28.89
CA SER A 431 -31.68 37.61 -27.62
C SER A 431 -30.80 37.18 -26.43
N PRO A 432 -30.98 37.77 -25.23
CA PRO A 432 -30.25 37.35 -24.04
C PRO A 432 -30.39 35.85 -23.70
N LEU A 433 -31.55 35.27 -24.03
CA LEU A 433 -31.79 33.82 -23.87
C LEU A 433 -30.95 33.00 -24.86
N GLU A 434 -30.86 33.43 -26.12
CA GLU A 434 -30.04 32.76 -27.14
C GLU A 434 -28.55 32.90 -26.84
N GLU A 435 -28.10 34.04 -26.29
CA GLU A 435 -26.73 34.25 -25.80
C GLU A 435 -26.39 33.30 -24.66
N GLY A 436 -27.26 33.20 -23.64
CA GLY A 436 -27.10 32.24 -22.55
C GLY A 436 -27.07 30.80 -23.04
N PHE A 437 -27.93 30.43 -24.00
CA PHE A 437 -27.95 29.10 -24.60
C PHE A 437 -26.68 28.81 -25.42
N MET A 438 -26.14 29.80 -26.12
CA MET A 438 -24.93 29.69 -26.93
C MET A 438 -23.67 29.41 -26.09
N THR A 439 -23.62 29.95 -24.87
CA THR A 439 -22.57 29.64 -23.88
C THR A 439 -22.81 28.25 -23.26
N ALA A 440 -24.04 27.97 -22.85
CA ALA A 440 -24.43 26.74 -22.18
C ALA A 440 -24.20 25.46 -22.99
N VAL A 441 -24.50 25.49 -24.29
CA VAL A 441 -24.43 24.30 -25.15
C VAL A 441 -23.00 23.79 -25.30
N LEU A 442 -22.01 24.69 -25.29
CA LEU A 442 -20.60 24.30 -25.30
C LEU A 442 -20.24 23.53 -24.03
N GLU A 443 -20.64 24.05 -22.86
CA GLU A 443 -20.32 23.49 -21.55
C GLU A 443 -21.03 22.15 -21.33
N LEU A 444 -22.27 22.01 -21.79
CA LEU A 444 -22.99 20.72 -21.81
C LEU A 444 -22.32 19.71 -22.74
N GLY A 445 -21.88 20.13 -23.93
CA GLY A 445 -21.08 19.29 -24.82
C GLY A 445 -19.80 18.82 -24.13
N ALA A 446 -19.11 19.72 -23.44
CA ALA A 446 -17.87 19.42 -22.72
C ALA A 446 -18.07 18.50 -21.52
N LEU A 447 -19.18 18.63 -20.79
CA LEU A 447 -19.58 17.70 -19.75
C LEU A 447 -19.71 16.26 -20.31
N VAL A 448 -20.43 16.10 -21.43
CA VAL A 448 -20.58 14.80 -22.09
C VAL A 448 -19.23 14.27 -22.57
N GLY A 449 -18.42 15.13 -23.20
CA GLY A 449 -17.08 14.79 -23.66
C GLY A 449 -16.16 14.29 -22.54
N ALA A 450 -16.13 14.97 -21.40
CA ALA A 450 -15.32 14.60 -20.25
C ALA A 450 -15.71 13.22 -19.67
N LEU A 451 -17.01 12.96 -19.50
CA LEU A 451 -17.50 11.68 -18.98
C LEU A 451 -17.24 10.51 -19.94
N CYS A 452 -17.43 10.72 -21.24
CA CYS A 452 -17.14 9.71 -22.25
C CYS A 452 -15.63 9.45 -22.38
N ALA A 453 -14.78 10.47 -22.25
CA ALA A 453 -13.35 10.35 -22.42
C ALA A 453 -12.72 9.33 -21.46
N GLY A 454 -13.20 9.24 -20.21
CA GLY A 454 -12.72 8.23 -19.25
C GLY A 454 -12.89 6.79 -19.76
N ILE A 455 -13.99 6.49 -20.45
CA ILE A 455 -14.28 5.14 -21.00
C ILE A 455 -13.39 4.84 -22.20
N PHE A 456 -13.24 5.79 -23.12
CA PHE A 456 -12.39 5.60 -24.30
C PHE A 456 -10.91 5.54 -23.95
N ALA A 457 -10.47 6.31 -22.96
CA ALA A 457 -9.09 6.32 -22.50
C ALA A 457 -8.64 4.91 -22.06
N ASP A 458 -9.46 4.21 -21.28
CA ASP A 458 -9.10 2.92 -20.68
C ASP A 458 -9.11 1.77 -21.69
N ASN A 459 -10.07 1.78 -22.63
CA ASN A 459 -10.27 0.68 -23.57
C ASN A 459 -9.31 0.68 -24.76
N TYR A 460 -8.80 1.86 -25.16
CA TYR A 460 -7.96 1.98 -26.36
C TYR A 460 -6.54 2.46 -26.01
N SER A 461 -6.32 3.77 -26.08
CA SER A 461 -5.02 4.39 -25.83
C SER A 461 -5.22 5.88 -25.56
N ARG A 462 -4.46 6.45 -24.62
CA ARG A 462 -4.53 7.89 -24.32
C ARG A 462 -4.30 8.76 -25.57
N ARG A 463 -3.23 8.47 -26.34
CA ARG A 463 -2.89 9.22 -27.56
C ARG A 463 -3.93 9.09 -28.67
N PHE A 464 -4.51 7.91 -28.82
CA PHE A 464 -5.55 7.67 -29.83
C PHE A 464 -6.85 8.37 -29.47
N SER A 465 -7.23 8.36 -28.19
CA SER A 465 -8.38 9.10 -27.70
C SER A 465 -8.20 10.61 -27.91
N MET A 466 -7.02 11.18 -27.64
CA MET A 466 -6.73 12.60 -27.92
C MET A 466 -6.87 12.92 -29.41
N PHE A 467 -6.33 12.07 -30.28
CA PHE A 467 -6.43 12.21 -31.73
C PHE A 467 -7.90 12.28 -32.20
N ILE A 468 -8.75 11.37 -31.73
CA ILE A 468 -10.19 11.37 -32.05
C ILE A 468 -10.89 12.60 -31.49
N SER A 469 -10.58 13.01 -30.26
CA SER A 469 -11.17 14.21 -29.65
C SER A 469 -10.83 15.49 -30.42
N CYS A 470 -9.60 15.62 -30.94
CA CYS A 470 -9.23 16.73 -31.81
C CYS A 470 -10.01 16.73 -33.13
N ILE A 471 -10.27 15.55 -33.72
CA ILE A 471 -11.10 15.46 -34.93
C ILE A 471 -12.53 15.96 -34.65
N ILE A 472 -13.13 15.52 -33.55
CA ILE A 472 -14.47 15.97 -33.11
C ILE A 472 -14.48 17.50 -32.93
N PHE A 473 -13.45 18.04 -32.27
CA PHE A 473 -13.30 19.49 -32.09
C PHE A 473 -13.15 20.24 -33.42
N CYS A 474 -12.35 19.72 -34.37
CA CYS A 474 -12.18 20.31 -35.70
C CYS A 474 -13.49 20.32 -36.49
N ILE A 475 -14.30 19.26 -36.39
CA ILE A 475 -15.62 19.19 -37.03
C ILE A 475 -16.53 20.29 -36.46
N GLY A 476 -16.62 20.39 -35.13
CA GLY A 476 -17.40 21.44 -34.46
C GLY A 476 -16.95 22.85 -34.85
N SER A 477 -15.64 23.10 -34.82
CA SER A 477 -15.03 24.38 -35.18
C SER A 477 -15.24 24.76 -36.66
N THR A 478 -15.18 23.78 -37.57
CA THR A 478 -15.46 24.00 -39.00
C THR A 478 -16.92 24.37 -39.24
N LEU A 479 -17.84 23.71 -38.52
CA LEU A 479 -19.27 24.06 -38.57
C LEU A 479 -19.53 25.47 -38.02
N GLN A 480 -18.85 25.87 -36.94
CA GLN A 480 -18.92 27.21 -36.39
C GLN A 480 -18.40 28.26 -37.38
N CYS A 481 -17.19 28.06 -37.93
CA CYS A 481 -16.59 28.96 -38.92
C CYS A 481 -17.43 29.07 -40.21
N GLY A 482 -18.06 27.97 -40.64
CA GLY A 482 -18.91 27.91 -41.82
C GLY A 482 -20.37 28.37 -41.61
N ALA A 483 -20.73 28.80 -40.40
CA ALA A 483 -22.12 29.00 -40.02
C ALA A 483 -22.86 30.02 -40.89
N ARG A 484 -24.09 29.66 -41.27
CA ARG A 484 -25.05 30.52 -42.01
C ARG A 484 -26.35 30.78 -41.24
N SER A 485 -26.55 30.10 -40.12
CA SER A 485 -27.68 30.29 -39.21
C SER A 485 -27.23 30.05 -37.76
N LEU A 486 -28.02 30.54 -36.81
CA LEU A 486 -27.80 30.36 -35.38
C LEU A 486 -27.73 28.87 -35.00
N LEU A 487 -28.56 28.03 -35.62
CA LEU A 487 -28.57 26.58 -35.39
C LEU A 487 -27.24 25.91 -35.79
N HIS A 488 -26.57 26.39 -36.84
CA HIS A 488 -25.23 25.88 -37.20
C HIS A 488 -24.21 26.19 -36.11
N LEU A 489 -24.29 27.37 -35.50
CA LEU A 489 -23.42 27.75 -34.37
C LEU A 489 -23.71 26.88 -33.15
N PHE A 490 -24.99 26.66 -32.80
CA PHE A 490 -25.34 25.77 -31.68
C PHE A 490 -24.85 24.34 -31.88
N ILE A 491 -25.08 23.75 -33.06
CA ILE A 491 -24.61 22.39 -33.36
C ILE A 491 -23.07 22.34 -33.35
N GLY A 492 -22.41 23.33 -33.96
CA GLY A 492 -20.96 23.43 -33.97
C GLY A 492 -20.36 23.58 -32.57
N ARG A 493 -20.99 24.38 -31.69
CA ARG A 493 -20.65 24.54 -30.27
C ARG A 493 -20.86 23.24 -29.49
N ALA A 494 -21.97 22.54 -29.70
CA ALA A 494 -22.23 21.27 -29.02
C ALA A 494 -21.17 20.21 -29.36
N ILE A 495 -20.89 20.03 -30.66
CA ILE A 495 -19.90 19.06 -31.15
C ILE A 495 -18.48 19.48 -30.73
N GLY A 496 -18.15 20.76 -30.88
CA GLY A 496 -16.87 21.32 -30.43
C GLY A 496 -16.66 21.10 -28.93
N GLY A 497 -17.70 21.35 -28.14
CA GLY A 497 -17.73 21.12 -26.70
C GLY A 497 -17.38 19.67 -26.34
N VAL A 498 -17.96 18.68 -27.01
CA VAL A 498 -17.59 17.26 -26.79
C VAL A 498 -16.09 17.02 -26.99
N GLY A 499 -15.49 17.61 -28.02
CA GLY A 499 -14.05 17.54 -28.25
C GLY A 499 -13.24 18.22 -27.15
N VAL A 500 -13.60 19.45 -26.76
CA VAL A 500 -12.97 20.24 -25.70
C VAL A 500 -13.02 19.50 -24.36
N GLY A 501 -14.20 19.02 -23.98
CA GLY A 501 -14.42 18.28 -22.74
C GLY A 501 -13.56 17.03 -22.67
N ALA A 502 -13.50 16.28 -23.76
CA ALA A 502 -12.66 15.09 -23.82
C ALA A 502 -11.16 15.43 -23.72
N LEU A 503 -10.68 16.48 -24.41
CA LEU A 503 -9.28 16.93 -24.33
C LEU A 503 -8.93 17.43 -22.92
N SER A 504 -9.85 18.09 -22.22
CA SER A 504 -9.67 18.55 -20.84
C SER A 504 -9.58 17.42 -19.80
N THR A 505 -9.96 16.20 -20.16
CA THR A 505 -9.72 14.99 -19.35
C THR A 505 -8.48 14.24 -19.81
N LEU A 506 -8.28 14.08 -21.12
CA LEU A 506 -7.25 13.23 -21.70
C LEU A 506 -5.84 13.82 -21.60
N SER A 507 -5.68 15.12 -21.84
CA SER A 507 -4.39 15.80 -21.81
C SER A 507 -3.73 15.75 -20.43
N PRO A 508 -4.41 16.17 -19.33
CA PRO A 508 -3.84 16.04 -17.98
C PRO A 508 -3.62 14.58 -17.57
N LEU A 509 -4.51 13.66 -17.96
CA LEU A 509 -4.33 12.22 -17.67
C LEU A 509 -3.06 11.66 -18.33
N TYR A 510 -2.84 11.98 -19.61
CA TYR A 510 -1.65 11.55 -20.33
C TYR A 510 -0.37 12.15 -19.73
N MET A 511 -0.38 13.46 -19.43
CA MET A 511 0.76 14.13 -18.81
C MET A 511 1.12 13.53 -17.45
N ALA A 512 0.14 13.24 -16.60
CA ALA A 512 0.36 12.62 -15.31
C ALA A 512 1.02 11.23 -15.43
N GLU A 513 0.62 10.45 -16.45
CA GLU A 513 1.10 9.08 -16.64
C GLU A 513 2.53 8.99 -17.21
N ILE A 514 2.99 10.00 -17.96
CA ILE A 514 4.36 10.04 -18.52
C ILE A 514 5.37 10.78 -17.64
N SER A 515 4.88 11.61 -16.71
CA SER A 515 5.71 12.49 -15.90
C SER A 515 6.47 11.75 -14.79
N PRO A 516 7.77 12.04 -14.59
CA PRO A 516 8.49 11.59 -13.41
C PRO A 516 7.99 12.30 -12.14
N PRO A 517 8.06 11.67 -10.95
CA PRO A 517 7.47 12.20 -9.71
C PRO A 517 7.92 13.63 -9.34
N GLU A 518 9.21 13.96 -9.50
CA GLU A 518 9.83 15.20 -9.02
C GLU A 518 9.48 16.48 -9.82
N VAL A 519 8.99 16.32 -11.05
CA VAL A 519 8.57 17.43 -11.93
C VAL A 519 7.13 17.25 -12.42
N ARG A 520 6.39 16.29 -11.86
CA ARG A 520 5.01 15.99 -12.26
C ARG A 520 4.11 17.21 -12.14
N GLY A 521 4.18 17.94 -11.02
CA GLY A 521 3.38 19.16 -10.84
C GLY A 521 3.73 20.23 -11.86
N SER A 522 5.02 20.40 -12.14
CA SER A 522 5.54 21.36 -13.11
C SER A 522 5.03 21.06 -14.52
N LEU A 523 5.06 19.79 -14.93
CA LEU A 523 4.55 19.34 -16.23
C LEU A 523 3.02 19.47 -16.32
N MET A 524 2.30 19.11 -15.26
CA MET A 524 0.85 19.26 -15.19
C MET A 524 0.40 20.72 -15.17
N ALA A 525 1.19 21.64 -14.60
CA ALA A 525 0.91 23.08 -14.62
C ALA A 525 0.95 23.68 -16.04
N LEU A 526 1.61 23.00 -17.00
CA LEU A 526 1.57 23.39 -18.41
C LEU A 526 0.16 23.33 -19.01
N GLU A 527 -0.73 22.51 -18.44
CA GLU A 527 -2.14 22.47 -18.84
C GLU A 527 -2.79 23.83 -18.61
N GLN A 528 -2.76 24.34 -17.36
CA GLN A 528 -3.31 25.65 -17.05
C GLN A 528 -2.62 26.76 -17.84
N PHE A 529 -1.30 26.68 -18.02
CA PHE A 529 -0.57 27.64 -18.84
C PHE A 529 -1.12 27.70 -20.28
N ALA A 530 -1.31 26.54 -20.90
CA ALA A 530 -1.84 26.45 -22.25
C ALA A 530 -3.29 26.95 -22.33
N ILE A 531 -4.12 26.62 -21.34
CA ILE A 531 -5.50 27.13 -21.23
C ILE A 531 -5.52 28.65 -21.21
N VAL A 532 -4.77 29.27 -20.31
CA VAL A 532 -4.77 30.74 -20.20
C VAL A 532 -4.16 31.39 -21.44
N LEU A 533 -3.13 30.78 -22.04
CA LEU A 533 -2.61 31.23 -23.33
C LEU A 533 -3.69 31.19 -24.41
N GLY A 534 -4.48 30.11 -24.48
CA GLY A 534 -5.63 29.98 -25.37
C GLY A 534 -6.63 31.13 -25.16
N VAL A 535 -7.04 31.37 -23.91
CA VAL A 535 -7.97 32.45 -23.55
C VAL A 535 -7.45 33.81 -24.01
N VAL A 536 -6.19 34.11 -23.76
CA VAL A 536 -5.53 35.36 -24.18
C VAL A 536 -5.54 35.48 -25.71
N LEU A 537 -5.11 34.43 -26.43
CA LEU A 537 -5.10 34.44 -27.89
C LEU A 537 -6.51 34.61 -28.48
N GLY A 538 -7.51 33.93 -27.94
CA GLY A 538 -8.91 34.03 -28.36
C GLY A 538 -9.48 35.43 -28.15
N PHE A 539 -9.27 36.00 -26.96
CA PHE A 539 -9.73 37.36 -26.63
C PHE A 539 -9.10 38.42 -27.53
N TRP A 540 -7.77 38.40 -27.66
CA TRP A 540 -7.06 39.42 -28.43
C TRP A 540 -7.30 39.28 -29.93
N LEU A 541 -7.43 38.06 -30.45
CA LEU A 541 -7.80 37.89 -31.85
C LEU A 541 -9.22 38.41 -32.10
N GLY A 542 -10.18 38.12 -31.22
CA GLY A 542 -11.53 38.70 -31.27
C GLY A 542 -11.55 40.23 -31.13
N TYR A 543 -10.60 40.81 -30.38
CA TYR A 543 -10.40 42.25 -30.28
C TYR A 543 -9.89 42.84 -31.60
N PHE A 544 -8.86 42.25 -32.21
CA PHE A 544 -8.25 42.78 -33.44
C PHE A 544 -9.14 42.59 -34.68
N THR A 545 -9.97 41.55 -34.71
CA THR A 545 -10.88 41.31 -35.85
C THR A 545 -12.20 42.06 -35.73
N ARG A 546 -12.46 42.76 -34.61
CA ARG A 546 -13.77 43.38 -34.31
C ARG A 546 -14.19 44.43 -35.33
N ASP A 547 -13.22 45.15 -35.89
CA ASP A 547 -13.45 46.29 -36.79
C ASP A 547 -13.43 45.87 -38.28
N ILE A 548 -13.26 44.56 -38.57
CA ILE A 548 -13.30 44.01 -39.93
C ILE A 548 -14.75 44.01 -40.43
N PRO A 549 -15.06 44.58 -41.60
CA PRO A 549 -16.42 44.60 -42.12
C PRO A 549 -16.92 43.19 -42.50
N GLY A 550 -18.17 42.90 -42.15
CA GLY A 550 -18.87 41.67 -42.54
C GLY A 550 -18.55 40.45 -41.68
N SER A 551 -18.83 39.26 -42.21
CA SER A 551 -18.73 37.98 -41.47
C SER A 551 -17.31 37.55 -41.17
N ALA A 552 -16.31 38.14 -41.81
CA ALA A 552 -14.89 37.88 -41.53
C ALA A 552 -14.50 38.20 -40.08
N SER A 553 -15.14 39.21 -39.47
CA SER A 553 -14.87 39.65 -38.08
C SER A 553 -14.99 38.52 -37.04
N TRP A 554 -15.95 37.62 -37.20
CA TRP A 554 -16.19 36.50 -36.29
C TRP A 554 -15.76 35.14 -36.85
N ARG A 555 -15.74 34.97 -38.18
CA ARG A 555 -15.28 33.73 -38.80
C ARG A 555 -13.78 33.50 -38.67
N ILE A 556 -12.97 34.56 -38.74
CA ILE A 556 -11.50 34.44 -38.59
C ILE A 556 -11.14 33.91 -37.19
N PRO A 557 -11.62 34.48 -36.07
CA PRO A 557 -11.39 33.92 -34.75
C PRO A 557 -11.83 32.45 -34.63
N LEU A 558 -13.02 32.10 -35.11
CA LEU A 558 -13.53 30.72 -35.05
C LEU A 558 -12.78 29.75 -35.98
N GLY A 559 -12.19 30.23 -37.07
CA GLY A 559 -11.39 29.41 -37.99
C GLY A 559 -9.99 29.13 -37.42
N VAL A 560 -9.38 30.12 -36.76
CA VAL A 560 -8.02 29.99 -36.20
C VAL A 560 -7.95 28.94 -35.09
N GLN A 561 -9.05 28.67 -34.37
CA GLN A 561 -9.08 27.63 -33.34
C GLN A 561 -8.81 26.21 -33.87
N ILE A 562 -8.97 25.98 -35.18
CA ILE A 562 -8.66 24.69 -35.83
C ILE A 562 -7.15 24.43 -35.83
N ILE A 563 -6.32 25.47 -35.91
CA ILE A 563 -4.86 25.37 -36.03
C ILE A 563 -4.24 24.57 -34.88
N PRO A 564 -4.44 24.92 -33.59
CA PRO A 564 -3.85 24.15 -32.49
C PRO A 564 -4.32 22.70 -32.46
N ALA A 565 -5.58 22.43 -32.80
CA ALA A 565 -6.11 21.07 -32.87
C ALA A 565 -5.46 20.23 -33.98
N VAL A 566 -5.22 20.81 -35.16
CA VAL A 566 -4.50 20.13 -36.26
C VAL A 566 -3.05 19.84 -35.87
N ILE A 567 -2.38 20.78 -35.19
CA ILE A 567 -1.02 20.56 -34.67
C ILE A 567 -1.03 19.38 -33.68
N LEU A 568 -2.02 19.29 -32.80
CA LEU A 568 -2.14 18.20 -31.85
C LEU A 568 -2.46 16.86 -32.53
N ILE A 569 -3.29 16.84 -33.58
CA ILE A 569 -3.56 15.64 -34.40
C ILE A 569 -2.25 15.07 -34.97
N LEU A 570 -1.43 15.94 -35.56
CA LEU A 570 -0.12 15.54 -36.11
C LEU A 570 0.80 15.08 -34.98
N GLY A 571 0.86 15.81 -33.87
CA GLY A 571 1.68 15.47 -32.70
C GLY A 571 1.32 14.13 -32.06
N CYS A 572 0.03 13.77 -31.99
CA CYS A 572 -0.44 12.51 -31.41
C CYS A 572 0.15 11.26 -32.11
N THR A 573 0.57 11.38 -33.36
CA THR A 573 1.22 10.28 -34.10
C THR A 573 2.66 10.01 -33.62
N PHE A 574 3.32 11.01 -33.04
CA PHE A 574 4.70 10.93 -32.55
C PHE A 574 4.80 10.74 -31.03
N LEU A 575 3.71 11.00 -30.29
CA LEU A 575 3.68 10.83 -28.84
C LEU A 575 3.88 9.36 -28.43
N PRO A 576 4.75 9.08 -27.44
CA PRO A 576 4.94 7.74 -26.90
C PRO A 576 3.65 7.27 -26.20
N ALA A 577 3.41 5.96 -26.21
CA ALA A 577 2.27 5.38 -25.51
C ALA A 577 2.46 5.50 -23.99
N SER A 578 1.37 5.64 -23.22
CA SER A 578 1.46 5.67 -21.76
C SER A 578 2.00 4.33 -21.23
N PRO A 579 3.15 4.31 -20.51
CA PRO A 579 3.70 3.08 -19.97
C PRO A 579 2.74 2.45 -18.94
N ARG A 580 2.09 3.28 -18.10
CA ARG A 580 1.11 2.83 -17.10
C ARG A 580 -0.10 2.12 -17.72
N LEU A 581 -0.63 2.67 -18.82
CA LEU A 581 -1.74 2.03 -19.53
C LEU A 581 -1.29 0.71 -20.19
N LEU A 582 -0.09 0.67 -20.77
CA LEU A 582 0.45 -0.56 -21.37
C LEU A 582 0.64 -1.68 -20.33
N VAL A 583 1.15 -1.35 -19.14
CA VAL A 583 1.25 -2.30 -18.01
C VAL A 583 -0.14 -2.80 -17.60
N LEU A 584 -1.13 -1.92 -17.51
CA LEU A 584 -2.50 -2.28 -17.17
C LEU A 584 -3.11 -3.27 -18.20
N GLN A 585 -2.78 -3.09 -19.48
CA GLN A 585 -3.16 -3.97 -20.59
C GLN A 585 -2.32 -5.26 -20.69
N GLY A 586 -1.33 -5.47 -19.81
CA GLY A 586 -0.44 -6.63 -19.83
C GLY A 586 0.66 -6.59 -20.90
N ARG A 587 0.86 -5.44 -21.57
CA ARG A 587 1.84 -5.24 -22.65
C ARG A 587 3.19 -4.77 -22.08
N TYR A 588 3.86 -5.64 -21.35
CA TYR A 588 5.05 -5.32 -20.55
C TYR A 588 6.27 -4.86 -21.37
N ASP A 589 6.55 -5.50 -22.50
CA ASP A 589 7.72 -5.16 -23.34
C ASP A 589 7.59 -3.76 -23.97
N GLU A 590 6.38 -3.40 -24.40
CA GLU A 590 6.10 -2.07 -24.92
C GLU A 590 6.11 -1.01 -23.82
N ALA A 591 5.65 -1.37 -22.61
CA ALA A 591 5.63 -0.49 -21.47
C ALA A 591 7.05 -0.08 -21.04
N ILE A 592 7.96 -1.05 -20.91
CA ILE A 592 9.35 -0.76 -20.53
C ILE A 592 10.08 0.01 -21.64
N ALA A 593 9.81 -0.28 -22.92
CA ALA A 593 10.36 0.48 -24.04
C ALA A 593 9.88 1.94 -24.03
N SER A 594 8.59 2.18 -23.78
CA SER A 594 8.04 3.53 -23.67
C SER A 594 8.61 4.28 -22.47
N LEU A 595 8.71 3.61 -21.31
CA LEU A 595 9.31 4.19 -20.11
C LEU A 595 10.78 4.56 -20.31
N ALA A 596 11.56 3.68 -20.95
CA ALA A 596 12.96 3.93 -21.30
C ALA A 596 13.09 5.17 -22.20
N GLN A 597 12.23 5.29 -23.22
CA GLN A 597 12.20 6.46 -24.11
C GLN A 597 11.88 7.75 -23.33
N LEU A 598 10.89 7.70 -22.43
CA LEU A 598 10.49 8.84 -21.59
C LEU A 598 11.58 9.29 -20.61
N ARG A 599 12.41 8.36 -20.12
CA ARG A 599 13.52 8.62 -19.19
C ARG A 599 14.88 8.81 -19.90
N LEU A 600 14.88 8.90 -21.24
CA LEU A 600 16.09 9.05 -22.06
C LEU A 600 17.14 7.95 -21.77
N ARG A 601 16.70 6.69 -21.79
CA ARG A 601 17.54 5.49 -21.71
C ARG A 601 17.37 4.63 -22.94
N SER A 602 18.44 3.94 -23.33
CA SER A 602 18.33 2.80 -24.24
C SER A 602 17.61 1.63 -23.54
N LEU A 603 17.09 0.69 -24.33
CA LEU A 603 16.39 -0.47 -23.76
C LEU A 603 17.34 -1.35 -22.92
N ALA A 604 18.62 -1.43 -23.29
CA ALA A 604 19.63 -2.16 -22.53
C ALA A 604 19.90 -1.49 -21.17
N GLU A 605 20.11 -0.17 -21.16
CA GLU A 605 20.30 0.58 -19.90
C GLU A 605 19.06 0.51 -19.01
N ALA A 606 17.85 0.54 -19.59
CA ALA A 606 16.61 0.45 -18.83
C ALA A 606 16.45 -0.88 -18.08
N GLN A 607 17.04 -1.98 -18.57
CA GLN A 607 17.02 -3.27 -17.89
C GLN A 607 17.97 -3.31 -16.68
N GLU A 608 19.00 -2.47 -16.68
CA GLU A 608 20.02 -2.42 -15.61
C GLU A 608 19.80 -1.25 -14.63
N ASP A 609 19.15 -0.16 -15.07
CA ASP A 609 18.89 1.04 -14.25
C ASP A 609 17.86 0.74 -13.14
N PRO A 610 18.27 0.73 -11.85
CA PRO A 610 17.36 0.39 -10.76
C PRO A 610 16.17 1.34 -10.64
N LEU A 611 16.30 2.61 -11.06
CA LEU A 611 15.20 3.58 -11.03
C LEU A 611 14.06 3.16 -11.95
N ILE A 612 14.39 2.74 -13.18
CA ILE A 612 13.40 2.29 -14.16
C ILE A 612 12.78 0.98 -13.72
N GLN A 613 13.58 0.06 -13.16
CA GLN A 613 13.05 -1.21 -12.65
C GLN A 613 12.09 -1.01 -11.48
N ILE A 614 12.41 -0.10 -10.54
CA ILE A 614 11.50 0.27 -9.45
C ILE A 614 10.20 0.85 -10.02
N GLU A 615 10.27 1.90 -10.85
CA GLU A 615 9.08 2.54 -11.41
C GLU A 615 8.24 1.55 -12.23
N PHE A 616 8.88 0.65 -13.00
CA PHE A 616 8.18 -0.38 -13.77
C PHE A 616 7.50 -1.44 -12.90
N LEU A 617 8.18 -1.92 -11.85
CA LEU A 617 7.63 -2.89 -10.91
C LEU A 617 6.49 -2.28 -10.09
N GLU A 618 6.57 -1.02 -9.69
CA GLU A 618 5.48 -0.26 -9.07
C GLU A 618 4.22 -0.27 -9.95
N MET A 619 4.37 0.05 -11.24
CA MET A 619 3.26 0.00 -12.20
C MET A 619 2.65 -1.42 -12.29
N ARG A 620 3.49 -2.47 -12.26
CA ARG A 620 3.04 -3.88 -12.33
C ARG A 620 2.33 -4.31 -11.06
N VAL A 621 2.79 -3.89 -9.89
CA VAL A 621 2.12 -4.12 -8.60
C VAL A 621 0.73 -3.52 -8.64
N GLU A 622 0.61 -2.27 -9.09
CA GLU A 622 -0.68 -1.58 -9.20
C GLU A 622 -1.62 -2.28 -10.21
N ALA A 623 -1.12 -2.67 -11.39
CA ALA A 623 -1.91 -3.41 -12.37
C ALA A 623 -2.37 -4.79 -11.84
N ALA A 624 -1.51 -5.52 -11.13
CA ALA A 624 -1.86 -6.80 -10.52
C ALA A 624 -2.90 -6.66 -9.39
N MET A 625 -2.78 -5.59 -8.58
CA MET A 625 -3.79 -5.21 -7.58
C MET A 625 -5.16 -4.96 -8.24
N ILE A 626 -5.17 -4.31 -9.40
CA ILE A 626 -6.37 -4.09 -10.20
C ILE A 626 -6.91 -5.42 -10.71
N HIS A 627 -6.13 -6.22 -11.43
CA HIS A 627 -6.60 -7.49 -11.97
C HIS A 627 -7.17 -8.43 -10.90
N ARG A 628 -6.59 -8.50 -9.70
CA ARG A 628 -7.15 -9.27 -8.58
C ARG A 628 -8.44 -8.67 -8.00
N ARG A 629 -8.57 -7.34 -7.96
CA ARG A 629 -9.79 -6.64 -7.49
C ARG A 629 -10.96 -6.69 -8.46
N PHE A 630 -10.67 -6.69 -9.76
CA PHE A 630 -11.67 -6.61 -10.82
C PHE A 630 -11.92 -7.96 -11.51
N GLY A 631 -11.02 -8.94 -11.39
CA GLY A 631 -11.23 -10.32 -11.88
C GLY A 631 -12.41 -11.03 -11.19
N THR A 632 -12.80 -10.62 -9.98
CA THR A 632 -14.04 -11.10 -9.34
C THR A 632 -15.32 -10.54 -9.98
N ALA A 633 -15.22 -9.54 -10.87
CA ALA A 633 -16.35 -8.95 -11.60
C ALA A 633 -16.62 -9.62 -12.97
N GLU A 634 -15.86 -10.66 -13.36
CA GLU A 634 -16.12 -11.46 -14.58
C GLU A 634 -17.48 -12.18 -14.56
N ASN A 635 -18.17 -12.23 -13.41
CA ASN A 635 -19.56 -12.70 -13.34
C ASN A 635 -20.62 -11.68 -13.83
N SER A 636 -20.21 -10.48 -14.29
CA SER A 636 -21.12 -9.48 -14.86
C SER A 636 -21.39 -9.74 -16.34
N LYS A 637 -22.59 -10.22 -16.67
CA LYS A 637 -23.02 -10.60 -18.03
C LYS A 637 -23.08 -9.47 -19.08
N SER A 638 -22.64 -8.22 -18.79
CA SER A 638 -22.52 -7.15 -19.80
C SER A 638 -21.43 -6.11 -19.46
N ALA A 639 -20.78 -5.57 -20.49
CA ALA A 639 -19.75 -4.51 -20.34
C ALA A 639 -20.32 -3.21 -19.72
N LEU A 640 -21.58 -2.90 -20.02
CA LEU A 640 -22.25 -1.71 -19.48
C LEU A 640 -22.52 -1.82 -17.97
N SER A 641 -22.87 -3.02 -17.48
CA SER A 641 -23.07 -3.24 -16.06
C SER A 641 -21.75 -3.22 -15.27
N ALA A 642 -20.66 -3.70 -15.87
CA ALA A 642 -19.33 -3.58 -15.27
C ALA A 642 -18.87 -2.12 -15.14
N GLU A 643 -19.07 -1.31 -16.19
CA GLU A 643 -18.78 0.13 -16.15
C GLU A 643 -19.62 0.85 -15.09
N TRP A 644 -20.93 0.60 -15.03
CA TRP A 644 -21.80 1.20 -14.02
C TRP A 644 -21.35 0.89 -12.58
N ILE A 645 -20.95 -0.36 -12.31
CA ILE A 645 -20.40 -0.77 -11.00
C ILE A 645 -19.11 0.02 -10.70
N ALA A 646 -18.23 0.21 -11.68
CA ALA A 646 -17.01 1.00 -11.50
C ALA A 646 -17.32 2.47 -11.14
N TRP A 647 -18.24 3.12 -11.86
CA TRP A 647 -18.66 4.50 -11.54
C TRP A 647 -19.28 4.60 -10.13
N LYS A 648 -20.12 3.64 -9.73
CA LYS A 648 -20.71 3.59 -8.38
C LYS A 648 -19.66 3.46 -7.28
N ARG A 649 -18.53 2.78 -7.54
CA ARG A 649 -17.44 2.60 -6.56
C ARG A 649 -16.78 3.91 -6.17
N LEU A 650 -16.73 4.93 -7.02
CA LEU A 650 -16.16 6.25 -6.69
C LEU A 650 -16.81 6.87 -5.44
N PHE A 651 -18.08 6.55 -5.19
CA PHE A 651 -18.84 7.04 -4.03
C PHE A 651 -18.87 6.04 -2.86
N GLY A 652 -18.20 4.90 -2.99
CA GLY A 652 -18.05 3.92 -1.92
C GLY A 652 -17.11 4.38 -0.81
N LYS A 653 -17.19 3.75 0.36
CA LYS A 653 -16.43 4.11 1.58
C LYS A 653 -14.91 4.26 1.36
N ASN A 654 -14.35 3.52 0.41
CA ASN A 654 -12.90 3.50 0.15
C ASN A 654 -12.42 4.65 -0.75
N TYR A 655 -13.28 5.16 -1.64
CA TYR A 655 -12.91 6.18 -2.64
C TYR A 655 -13.62 7.52 -2.44
N ARG A 656 -14.64 7.58 -1.58
CA ARG A 656 -15.47 8.76 -1.37
C ARG A 656 -14.64 10.00 -1.06
N ASP A 657 -13.67 9.91 -0.15
CA ASP A 657 -12.89 11.09 0.25
C ASP A 657 -12.06 11.66 -0.91
N ARG A 658 -11.45 10.78 -1.72
CA ARG A 658 -10.70 11.17 -2.93
C ARG A 658 -11.60 11.76 -4.00
N THR A 659 -12.77 11.15 -4.20
CA THR A 659 -13.80 11.63 -5.11
C THR A 659 -14.30 13.01 -4.70
N MET A 660 -14.54 13.23 -3.40
CA MET A 660 -14.90 14.55 -2.89
C MET A 660 -13.77 15.56 -3.07
N VAL A 661 -12.50 15.16 -2.91
CA VAL A 661 -11.37 16.06 -3.18
C VAL A 661 -11.34 16.52 -4.63
N GLY A 662 -11.49 15.60 -5.59
CA GLY A 662 -11.54 15.93 -7.02
C GLY A 662 -12.74 16.79 -7.44
N ILE A 663 -13.93 16.54 -6.88
CA ILE A 663 -15.13 17.34 -7.15
C ILE A 663 -15.05 18.72 -6.50
N LEU A 664 -14.63 18.81 -5.23
CA LEU A 664 -14.62 20.07 -4.50
C LEU A 664 -13.52 21.01 -4.96
N ILE A 665 -12.34 20.50 -5.39
CA ILE A 665 -11.32 21.36 -5.98
C ILE A 665 -11.83 22.02 -7.27
N ALA A 666 -12.53 21.25 -8.12
CA ALA A 666 -13.16 21.75 -9.34
C ALA A 666 -14.27 22.77 -9.02
N PHE A 667 -15.10 22.49 -8.01
CA PHE A 667 -16.11 23.44 -7.52
C PHE A 667 -15.48 24.78 -7.10
N PHE A 668 -14.52 24.76 -6.18
CA PHE A 668 -13.91 26.00 -5.68
C PHE A 668 -13.08 26.73 -6.74
N GLN A 669 -12.52 26.00 -7.70
CA GLN A 669 -11.86 26.60 -8.87
C GLN A 669 -12.85 27.47 -9.66
N GLN A 670 -14.06 27.00 -9.94
CA GLN A 670 -15.06 27.75 -10.71
C GLN A 670 -15.74 28.84 -9.89
N TRP A 671 -16.14 28.52 -8.66
CA TRP A 671 -16.83 29.44 -7.75
C TRP A 671 -15.92 30.50 -7.12
N SER A 672 -14.61 30.47 -7.43
CA SER A 672 -13.72 31.61 -7.22
C SER A 672 -14.13 32.85 -8.02
N GLY A 673 -14.94 32.70 -9.08
CA GLY A 673 -15.42 33.83 -9.89
C GLY A 673 -14.53 34.16 -11.10
N ILE A 674 -13.53 33.34 -11.42
CA ILE A 674 -12.63 33.59 -12.56
C ILE A 674 -13.38 33.59 -13.91
N ASN A 675 -14.30 32.64 -14.14
CA ASN A 675 -15.03 32.58 -15.42
C ASN A 675 -16.08 33.66 -15.55
N ALA A 676 -16.62 34.16 -14.43
CA ALA A 676 -17.44 35.37 -14.44
C ALA A 676 -16.66 36.57 -15.01
N LEU A 677 -15.37 36.72 -14.64
CA LEU A 677 -14.49 37.75 -15.18
C LEU A 677 -14.12 37.50 -16.65
N LEU A 678 -14.00 36.24 -17.08
CA LEU A 678 -13.72 35.91 -18.48
C LEU A 678 -14.92 36.22 -19.38
N TYR A 679 -16.13 35.81 -18.99
CA TYR A 679 -17.34 35.99 -19.81
C TYR A 679 -17.90 37.41 -19.72
N TYR A 680 -17.90 38.01 -18.52
CA TYR A 680 -18.57 39.28 -18.23
C TYR A 680 -17.60 40.38 -17.79
N GLY A 681 -16.30 40.23 -18.09
CA GLY A 681 -15.25 41.15 -17.67
C GLY A 681 -15.57 42.63 -17.87
N PRO A 682 -15.95 43.09 -19.09
CA PRO A 682 -16.25 44.50 -19.32
C PRO A 682 -17.43 45.02 -18.48
N ILE A 683 -18.42 44.16 -18.21
CA ILE A 683 -19.59 44.49 -17.39
C ILE A 683 -19.19 44.61 -15.92
N LEU A 684 -18.41 43.65 -15.42
CA LEU A 684 -17.90 43.66 -14.04
C LEU A 684 -17.02 44.88 -13.77
N VAL A 685 -16.10 45.19 -14.70
CA VAL A 685 -15.21 46.35 -14.60
C VAL A 685 -15.99 47.66 -14.64
N ARG A 686 -17.08 47.73 -15.43
CA ARG A 686 -17.98 48.88 -15.43
C ARG A 686 -18.67 49.08 -14.08
N ASN A 687 -19.11 48.00 -13.44
CA ASN A 687 -19.70 48.05 -12.10
C ASN A 687 -18.70 48.47 -11.00
N ILE A 688 -17.40 48.35 -11.25
CA ILE A 688 -16.32 48.87 -10.38
C ILE A 688 -16.06 50.38 -10.61
N GLY A 689 -16.76 51.01 -11.57
CA GLY A 689 -16.72 52.46 -11.80
C GLY A 689 -15.92 52.91 -13.02
N LEU A 690 -15.30 51.99 -13.77
CA LEU A 690 -14.63 52.34 -15.02
C LEU A 690 -15.63 52.56 -16.17
N SER A 691 -15.52 53.72 -16.82
CA SER A 691 -16.40 54.11 -17.92
C SER A 691 -15.65 54.21 -19.25
N GLY A 692 -16.26 53.74 -20.33
CA GLY A 692 -15.71 53.78 -21.70
C GLY A 692 -15.39 52.41 -22.28
N GLY A 693 -15.99 52.09 -23.44
CA GLY A 693 -15.94 50.74 -24.04
C GLY A 693 -14.53 50.22 -24.30
N ASN A 694 -13.62 51.06 -24.79
CA ASN A 694 -12.22 50.66 -25.01
C ASN A 694 -11.45 50.45 -23.70
N VAL A 695 -11.65 51.29 -22.68
CA VAL A 695 -10.95 51.15 -21.39
C VAL A 695 -11.40 49.89 -20.68
N THR A 696 -12.72 49.63 -20.62
CA THR A 696 -13.25 48.41 -20.01
C THR A 696 -12.74 47.16 -20.73
N LEU A 697 -12.69 47.18 -22.07
CA LEU A 697 -12.23 46.04 -22.86
C LEU A 697 -10.73 45.79 -22.72
N LEU A 698 -9.90 46.84 -22.68
CA LEU A 698 -8.46 46.72 -22.45
C LEU A 698 -8.15 46.21 -21.03
N VAL A 699 -8.85 46.70 -20.02
CA VAL A 699 -8.68 46.24 -18.63
C VAL A 699 -9.09 44.77 -18.52
N SER A 700 -10.19 44.35 -19.15
CA SER A 700 -10.61 42.95 -19.21
C SER A 700 -9.61 42.07 -19.97
N GLY A 701 -9.05 42.53 -21.09
CA GLY A 701 -7.98 41.81 -21.78
C GLY A 701 -6.70 41.67 -20.93
N GLY A 702 -6.42 42.65 -20.08
CA GLY A 702 -5.34 42.61 -19.10
C GLY A 702 -5.49 41.50 -18.05
N ILE A 703 -6.72 41.11 -17.70
CA ILE A 703 -6.99 40.01 -16.73
C ILE A 703 -6.33 38.72 -17.24
N GLY A 704 -6.59 38.33 -18.49
CA GLY A 704 -5.99 37.14 -19.08
C GLY A 704 -4.46 37.19 -19.10
N ILE A 705 -3.87 38.35 -19.38
CA ILE A 705 -2.40 38.54 -19.37
C ILE A 705 -1.83 38.38 -17.96
N VAL A 706 -2.45 38.99 -16.95
CA VAL A 706 -2.02 38.84 -15.55
C VAL A 706 -2.11 37.39 -15.12
N GLN A 707 -3.20 36.70 -15.47
CA GLN A 707 -3.36 35.28 -15.20
C GLN A 707 -2.26 34.46 -15.86
N PHE A 708 -1.95 34.75 -17.13
CA PHE A 708 -0.92 34.05 -17.91
C PHE A 708 0.45 34.19 -17.26
N LEU A 709 0.84 35.41 -16.90
CA LEU A 709 2.11 35.69 -16.24
C LEU A 709 2.19 35.06 -14.84
N ALA A 710 1.07 35.00 -14.12
CA ALA A 710 1.00 34.42 -12.78
C ALA A 710 1.20 32.90 -12.75
N VAL A 711 0.97 32.18 -13.86
CA VAL A 711 1.23 30.73 -13.94
C VAL A 711 2.72 30.42 -14.09
N LEU A 712 3.53 31.32 -14.67
CA LEU A 712 4.96 31.08 -14.96
C LEU A 712 5.79 30.70 -13.72
N PRO A 713 5.69 31.39 -12.57
CA PRO A 713 6.39 30.98 -11.35
C PRO A 713 5.94 29.60 -10.86
N VAL A 714 4.67 29.25 -11.04
CA VAL A 714 4.15 27.95 -10.58
C VAL A 714 4.79 26.80 -11.32
N ILE A 715 4.97 26.90 -12.64
CA ILE A 715 5.66 25.87 -13.45
C ILE A 715 7.06 25.59 -12.89
N ALA A 716 7.75 26.61 -12.36
CA ALA A 716 9.10 26.44 -11.83
C ALA A 716 9.15 25.95 -10.36
N TYR A 717 8.12 26.23 -9.56
CA TYR A 717 8.18 26.09 -8.10
C TYR A 717 7.07 25.25 -7.46
N ILE A 718 6.05 24.78 -8.20
CA ILE A 718 4.93 24.01 -7.64
C ILE A 718 5.36 22.74 -6.89
N ASP A 719 6.39 22.04 -7.38
CA ASP A 719 6.95 20.85 -6.74
C ASP A 719 7.85 21.16 -5.52
N LYS A 720 8.24 22.43 -5.36
CA LYS A 720 8.97 22.94 -4.18
C LYS A 720 8.04 23.51 -3.12
N TRP A 721 7.00 24.25 -3.51
CA TRP A 721 6.08 24.92 -2.60
C TRP A 721 4.96 24.00 -2.06
N GLY A 722 4.64 22.94 -2.78
CA GLY A 722 3.53 22.04 -2.41
C GLY A 722 2.17 22.54 -2.89
N ARG A 723 1.19 21.64 -2.98
CA ARG A 723 -0.15 21.94 -3.48
C ARG A 723 -0.98 22.64 -2.42
N ARG A 724 -0.93 22.16 -1.17
CA ARG A 724 -1.77 22.66 -0.08
C ARG A 724 -1.40 24.09 0.36
N PRO A 725 -0.12 24.47 0.50
CA PRO A 725 0.27 25.86 0.79
C PRO A 725 -0.17 26.84 -0.30
N LEU A 726 0.00 26.47 -1.58
CA LEU A 726 -0.45 27.28 -2.72
C LEU A 726 -1.95 27.54 -2.68
N LEU A 727 -2.76 26.51 -2.45
CA LEU A 727 -4.21 26.64 -2.34
C LEU A 727 -4.61 27.52 -1.15
N ARG A 728 -3.98 27.35 0.03
CA ARG A 728 -4.28 28.18 1.21
C ARG A 728 -3.95 29.66 0.99
N GLY A 729 -2.76 29.94 0.48
CA GLY A 729 -2.33 31.31 0.17
C GLY A 729 -3.20 31.96 -0.90
N GLY A 730 -3.51 31.21 -1.95
CA GLY A 730 -4.43 31.63 -3.02
C GLY A 730 -5.82 31.98 -2.49
N SER A 731 -6.43 31.11 -1.68
CA SER A 731 -7.76 31.36 -1.11
C SER A 731 -7.81 32.63 -0.26
N ILE A 732 -6.78 32.91 0.56
CA ILE A 732 -6.71 34.13 1.37
C ILE A 732 -6.66 35.36 0.46
N ALA A 733 -5.74 35.39 -0.50
CA ALA A 733 -5.57 36.53 -1.40
C ALA A 733 -6.82 36.80 -2.25
N MET A 734 -7.48 35.75 -2.77
CA MET A 734 -8.73 35.87 -3.50
C MET A 734 -9.87 36.38 -2.62
N THR A 735 -10.00 35.86 -1.39
CA THR A 735 -11.01 36.31 -0.41
C THR A 735 -10.85 37.79 -0.10
N CYS A 736 -9.64 38.22 0.26
CA CYS A 736 -9.36 39.62 0.57
C CYS A 736 -9.67 40.53 -0.63
N SER A 737 -9.26 40.13 -1.84
CA SER A 737 -9.48 40.93 -3.05
C SER A 737 -10.97 41.10 -3.37
N HIS A 738 -11.75 40.01 -3.37
CA HIS A 738 -13.19 40.09 -3.65
C HIS A 738 -13.96 40.82 -2.55
N PHE A 739 -13.60 40.61 -1.29
CA PHE A 739 -14.19 41.32 -0.16
C PHE A 739 -13.93 42.83 -0.25
N SER A 740 -12.69 43.23 -0.58
CA SER A 740 -12.34 44.62 -0.80
C SER A 740 -13.10 45.23 -1.99
N ILE A 741 -13.21 44.54 -3.12
CA ILE A 741 -14.02 45.01 -4.27
C ILE A 741 -15.48 45.21 -3.86
N SER A 742 -16.07 44.25 -3.14
CA SER A 742 -17.45 44.36 -2.66
C SER A 742 -17.64 45.58 -1.76
N ILE A 743 -16.70 45.86 -0.85
CA ILE A 743 -16.77 47.05 0.02
C ILE A 743 -16.65 48.33 -0.79
N LEU A 744 -15.73 48.40 -1.75
CA LEU A 744 -15.56 49.58 -2.60
C LEU A 744 -16.84 49.89 -3.38
N ILE A 745 -17.52 48.87 -3.91
CA ILE A 745 -18.80 49.04 -4.59
C ILE A 745 -19.87 49.56 -3.61
N ILE A 746 -19.98 49.00 -2.40
CA ILE A 746 -20.95 49.48 -1.40
C ILE A 746 -20.72 50.95 -1.02
N LEU A 747 -19.45 51.37 -0.90
CA LEU A 747 -19.11 52.72 -0.45
C LEU A 747 -19.23 53.78 -1.55
N PHE A 748 -18.95 53.43 -2.81
CA PHE A 748 -18.72 54.41 -3.88
C PHE A 748 -19.63 54.25 -5.10
N ALA A 749 -20.52 53.25 -5.15
CA ALA A 749 -21.41 53.04 -6.30
C ALA A 749 -22.37 54.20 -6.60
N SER A 750 -22.62 55.09 -5.64
CA SER A 750 -23.47 56.27 -5.82
C SER A 750 -22.80 57.36 -6.68
N ASP A 751 -21.46 57.47 -6.66
CA ASP A 751 -20.73 58.43 -7.48
C ASP A 751 -19.27 57.99 -7.74
N TRP A 752 -19.09 57.16 -8.78
CA TRP A 752 -17.76 56.75 -9.24
C TRP A 752 -16.95 57.89 -9.86
N THR A 753 -17.60 58.96 -10.35
CA THR A 753 -16.90 60.06 -11.02
C THR A 753 -16.10 60.90 -10.03
N ALA A 754 -16.63 61.11 -8.82
CA ALA A 754 -15.92 61.75 -7.72
C ALA A 754 -14.83 60.85 -7.10
N HIS A 755 -14.90 59.53 -7.30
CA HIS A 755 -14.06 58.53 -6.63
C HIS A 755 -13.27 57.64 -7.61
N SER A 756 -12.75 58.22 -8.69
CA SER A 756 -12.00 57.49 -9.73
C SER A 756 -10.79 56.69 -9.21
N THR A 757 -10.09 57.19 -8.19
CA THR A 757 -8.98 56.46 -7.55
C THR A 757 -9.46 55.16 -6.91
N ALA A 758 -10.64 55.15 -6.27
CA ALA A 758 -11.21 53.95 -5.66
C ALA A 758 -11.56 52.89 -6.72
N ALA A 759 -12.06 53.32 -7.89
CA ALA A 759 -12.32 52.43 -9.02
C ALA A 759 -11.03 51.74 -9.52
N TRP A 760 -9.94 52.48 -9.68
CA TRP A 760 -8.64 51.91 -10.07
C TRP A 760 -8.02 51.00 -9.00
N ILE A 761 -8.23 51.29 -7.71
CA ILE A 761 -7.87 50.37 -6.63
C ILE A 761 -8.68 49.08 -6.74
N GLY A 762 -9.97 49.16 -7.08
CA GLY A 762 -10.82 48.00 -7.37
C GLY A 762 -10.26 47.14 -8.51
N VAL A 763 -9.80 47.76 -9.60
CA VAL A 763 -9.11 47.06 -10.70
C VAL A 763 -7.82 46.39 -10.22
N GLY A 764 -7.04 47.07 -9.37
CA GLY A 764 -5.86 46.48 -8.74
C GLY A 764 -6.18 45.21 -7.94
N PHE A 765 -7.30 45.19 -7.21
CA PHE A 765 -7.79 43.99 -6.54
C PHE A 765 -8.25 42.90 -7.52
N VAL A 766 -8.87 43.25 -8.65
CA VAL A 766 -9.22 42.28 -9.71
C VAL A 766 -7.96 41.59 -10.25
N TYR A 767 -6.90 42.35 -10.52
CA TYR A 767 -5.63 41.77 -10.96
C TYR A 767 -4.93 40.96 -9.86
N THR A 768 -4.99 41.42 -8.61
CA THR A 768 -4.44 40.67 -7.46
C THR A 768 -5.14 39.33 -7.29
N PHE A 769 -6.47 39.32 -7.34
CA PHE A 769 -7.29 38.10 -7.36
C PHE A 769 -6.87 37.18 -8.51
N THR A 770 -6.75 37.72 -9.71
CA THR A 770 -6.44 36.95 -10.92
C THR A 770 -5.05 36.32 -10.85
N ALA A 771 -4.06 37.07 -10.34
CA ALA A 771 -2.72 36.55 -10.10
C ALA A 771 -2.72 35.47 -9.01
N ALA A 772 -3.45 35.67 -7.91
CA ALA A 772 -3.59 34.67 -6.86
C ALA A 772 -4.22 33.38 -7.39
N TYR A 773 -5.27 33.48 -8.20
CA TYR A 773 -5.91 32.34 -8.86
C TYR A 773 -4.91 31.60 -9.77
N GLY A 774 -4.20 32.32 -10.64
CA GLY A 774 -3.19 31.75 -11.55
C GLY A 774 -2.04 31.07 -10.82
N MET A 775 -1.68 31.55 -9.62
CA MET A 775 -0.63 30.94 -8.78
C MET A 775 -1.11 29.72 -7.98
N SER A 776 -2.42 29.48 -7.87
CA SER A 776 -2.99 28.51 -6.94
C SER A 776 -4.04 27.58 -7.59
N PHE A 777 -5.32 27.92 -7.53
CA PHE A 777 -6.44 27.08 -7.97
C PHE A 777 -6.42 26.79 -9.46
N GLY A 778 -5.88 27.71 -10.29
CA GLY A 778 -5.74 27.47 -11.72
C GLY A 778 -4.97 26.16 -12.00
N PRO A 779 -3.66 26.10 -11.72
CA PRO A 779 -2.86 24.90 -11.99
C PRO A 779 -3.19 23.74 -11.04
N VAL A 780 -3.40 23.98 -9.75
CA VAL A 780 -3.55 22.89 -8.77
C VAL A 780 -4.84 22.09 -8.98
N ALA A 781 -5.92 22.70 -9.49
CA ALA A 781 -7.16 21.97 -9.76
C ALA A 781 -7.06 20.94 -10.89
N TRP A 782 -6.10 21.09 -11.80
CA TRP A 782 -5.81 20.08 -12.83
C TRP A 782 -4.79 19.04 -12.36
N VAL A 783 -3.88 19.43 -11.47
CA VAL A 783 -2.87 18.56 -10.87
C VAL A 783 -3.51 17.58 -9.87
N LEU A 784 -4.26 18.11 -8.91
CA LEU A 784 -4.69 17.36 -7.72
C LEU A 784 -5.58 16.14 -8.04
N PRO A 785 -6.60 16.20 -8.93
CA PRO A 785 -7.38 15.02 -9.30
C PRO A 785 -6.52 13.89 -9.86
N SER A 786 -5.54 14.21 -10.71
CA SER A 786 -4.67 13.20 -11.31
C SER A 786 -3.74 12.52 -10.30
N GLU A 787 -3.43 13.20 -9.19
CA GLU A 787 -2.58 12.70 -8.11
C GLU A 787 -3.38 11.89 -7.07
N VAL A 788 -4.60 12.30 -6.70
CA VAL A 788 -5.36 11.64 -5.61
C VAL A 788 -6.03 10.31 -6.00
N PHE A 789 -6.32 10.11 -7.28
CA PHE A 789 -6.97 8.87 -7.74
C PHE A 789 -5.93 7.78 -8.07
N PRO A 790 -6.15 6.54 -7.59
CA PRO A 790 -5.32 5.39 -7.95
C PRO A 790 -5.57 4.99 -9.41
N LEU A 791 -4.61 4.35 -10.08
CA LEU A 791 -4.67 4.03 -11.52
C LEU A 791 -5.97 3.31 -11.91
N SER A 792 -6.45 2.44 -11.01
CA SER A 792 -7.69 1.67 -11.16
C SER A 792 -8.94 2.50 -11.43
N MET A 793 -8.99 3.70 -10.86
CA MET A 793 -10.13 4.60 -10.89
C MET A 793 -9.75 5.97 -11.44
N ARG A 794 -8.49 6.17 -11.87
CA ARG A 794 -7.92 7.49 -12.22
C ARG A 794 -8.64 8.13 -13.39
N SER A 795 -8.82 7.40 -14.48
CA SER A 795 -9.55 7.86 -15.67
C SER A 795 -10.96 8.37 -15.30
N LYS A 796 -11.71 7.58 -14.53
CA LYS A 796 -13.09 7.89 -14.12
C LYS A 796 -13.16 9.01 -13.08
N GLY A 797 -12.23 9.03 -12.11
CA GLY A 797 -12.14 10.06 -11.09
C GLY A 797 -11.73 11.42 -11.66
N VAL A 798 -10.75 11.45 -12.57
CA VAL A 798 -10.37 12.66 -13.32
C VAL A 798 -11.54 13.10 -14.21
N ALA A 799 -12.17 12.19 -14.96
CA ALA A 799 -13.35 12.51 -15.76
C ALA A 799 -14.50 13.13 -14.94
N LEU A 800 -14.76 12.61 -13.73
CA LEU A 800 -15.77 13.15 -12.82
C LEU A 800 -15.38 14.53 -12.26
N SER A 801 -14.10 14.75 -11.99
CA SER A 801 -13.58 16.05 -11.55
C SER A 801 -13.70 17.09 -12.67
N THR A 802 -13.32 16.72 -13.91
CA THR A 802 -13.51 17.55 -15.11
C THR A 802 -14.99 17.80 -15.39
N ALA A 803 -15.87 16.81 -15.22
CA ALA A 803 -17.32 17.00 -15.31
C ALA A 803 -17.81 18.04 -14.30
N SER A 804 -17.28 18.03 -13.08
CA SER A 804 -17.57 19.05 -12.07
C SER A 804 -17.10 20.44 -12.49
N VAL A 805 -15.94 20.57 -13.16
CA VAL A 805 -15.50 21.84 -13.76
C VAL A 805 -16.57 22.38 -14.71
N TRP A 806 -17.03 21.55 -15.65
CA TRP A 806 -17.99 21.98 -16.67
C TRP A 806 -19.37 22.31 -16.12
N VAL A 807 -19.87 21.51 -15.17
CA VAL A 807 -21.15 21.80 -14.49
C VAL A 807 -21.07 23.13 -13.74
N ASN A 808 -20.00 23.36 -12.97
CA ASN A 808 -19.89 24.59 -12.18
C ASN A 808 -19.62 25.81 -13.06
N ASN A 809 -18.89 25.64 -14.16
CA ASN A 809 -18.70 26.70 -15.14
C ASN A 809 -20.05 27.15 -15.73
N PHE A 810 -20.87 26.18 -16.15
CA PHE A 810 -22.23 26.44 -16.61
C PHE A 810 -23.10 27.17 -15.59
N LEU A 811 -23.04 26.75 -14.33
CA LEU A 811 -23.76 27.44 -13.26
C LEU A 811 -23.29 28.88 -13.07
N ILE A 812 -21.98 29.15 -13.09
CA ILE A 812 -21.44 30.51 -12.98
C ILE A 812 -21.83 31.37 -14.18
N GLY A 813 -21.74 30.82 -15.40
CA GLY A 813 -22.16 31.51 -16.61
C GLY A 813 -23.62 31.95 -16.56
N LEU A 814 -24.51 31.10 -16.04
CA LEU A 814 -25.94 31.37 -15.91
C LEU A 814 -26.31 32.30 -14.74
N ILE A 815 -25.69 32.09 -13.57
CA ILE A 815 -26.07 32.79 -12.33
C ILE A 815 -25.51 34.21 -12.27
N THR A 816 -24.28 34.42 -12.78
CA THR A 816 -23.56 35.69 -12.61
C THR A 816 -24.31 36.91 -13.14
N PRO A 817 -24.91 36.92 -14.35
CA PRO A 817 -25.65 38.08 -14.84
C PRO A 817 -26.84 38.43 -13.93
N VAL A 818 -27.57 37.42 -13.48
CA VAL A 818 -28.74 37.58 -12.60
C VAL A 818 -28.33 38.17 -11.26
N THR A 819 -27.24 37.68 -10.67
CA THR A 819 -26.74 38.22 -9.39
C THR A 819 -26.17 39.63 -9.55
N LEU A 820 -25.57 39.96 -10.71
CA LEU A 820 -25.06 41.30 -10.99
C LEU A 820 -26.18 42.33 -11.13
N GLU A 821 -27.27 41.98 -11.82
CA GLU A 821 -28.46 42.83 -11.91
C GLU A 821 -29.07 43.09 -10.54
N TRP A 822 -29.06 42.09 -9.65
CA TRP A 822 -29.57 42.25 -8.29
C TRP A 822 -28.62 43.08 -7.41
N SER A 823 -27.32 42.74 -7.41
CA SER A 823 -26.29 43.48 -6.69
C SER A 823 -24.88 43.14 -7.18
N ALA A 824 -24.18 44.12 -7.75
CA ALA A 824 -22.76 43.99 -8.08
C ALA A 824 -21.90 43.68 -6.84
N ALA A 825 -22.12 44.39 -5.74
CA ALA A 825 -21.44 44.12 -4.47
C ALA A 825 -21.75 42.71 -3.94
N GLY A 826 -23.03 42.30 -3.97
CA GLY A 826 -23.44 40.96 -3.57
C GLY A 826 -22.77 39.85 -4.37
N THR A 827 -22.57 40.06 -5.68
CA THR A 827 -21.88 39.11 -6.55
C THR A 827 -20.41 38.93 -6.15
N PHE A 828 -19.68 40.03 -5.92
CA PHE A 828 -18.29 39.94 -5.44
C PHE A 828 -18.19 39.37 -4.02
N MET A 829 -19.16 39.67 -3.14
CA MET A 829 -19.23 39.07 -1.81
C MET A 829 -19.47 37.55 -1.87
N MET A 830 -20.30 37.06 -2.80
CA MET A 830 -20.51 35.63 -3.03
C MET A 830 -19.19 34.92 -3.37
N PHE A 831 -18.37 35.50 -4.26
CA PHE A 831 -17.05 34.95 -4.59
C PHE A 831 -16.06 35.02 -3.42
N ALA A 832 -16.13 36.07 -2.60
CA ALA A 832 -15.33 36.17 -1.38
C ALA A 832 -15.68 35.06 -0.38
N VAL A 833 -16.97 34.82 -0.13
CA VAL A 833 -17.44 33.75 0.76
C VAL A 833 -17.04 32.37 0.22
N ALA A 834 -17.23 32.13 -1.07
CA ALA A 834 -16.81 30.86 -1.70
C ALA A 834 -15.30 30.63 -1.56
N SER A 835 -14.48 31.66 -1.79
CA SER A 835 -13.02 31.60 -1.63
C SER A 835 -12.60 31.38 -0.17
N PHE A 836 -13.33 31.94 0.79
CA PHE A 836 -13.08 31.72 2.22
C PHE A 836 -13.44 30.29 2.65
N LEU A 837 -14.56 29.75 2.16
CA LEU A 837 -14.92 28.36 2.39
C LEU A 837 -13.90 27.40 1.76
N ALA A 838 -13.33 27.77 0.60
CA ALA A 838 -12.23 27.03 0.00
C ALA A 838 -11.01 26.98 0.94
N TYR A 839 -10.64 28.09 1.59
CA TYR A 839 -9.54 28.11 2.57
C TYR A 839 -9.78 27.11 3.72
N ILE A 840 -10.99 27.09 4.29
CA ILE A 840 -11.35 26.18 5.38
C ILE A 840 -11.23 24.73 4.90
N TRP A 841 -11.85 24.41 3.76
CA TRP A 841 -11.84 23.07 3.21
C TRP A 841 -10.42 22.58 2.87
N VAL A 842 -9.61 23.39 2.20
CA VAL A 842 -8.19 23.06 1.90
C VAL A 842 -7.40 22.82 3.18
N THR A 843 -7.70 23.58 4.25
CA THR A 843 -7.00 23.44 5.52
C THR A 843 -7.31 22.12 6.22
N TYR A 844 -8.49 21.53 6.07
CA TYR A 844 -8.86 20.32 6.81
C TYR A 844 -8.96 19.03 5.97
N ASN A 845 -9.26 19.14 4.67
CA ASN A 845 -9.64 17.99 3.85
C ASN A 845 -8.67 17.68 2.70
N VAL A 846 -7.79 18.60 2.31
CA VAL A 846 -6.86 18.39 1.19
C VAL A 846 -5.50 17.89 1.71
N PRO A 847 -5.03 16.71 1.28
CA PRO A 847 -3.67 16.24 1.61
C PRO A 847 -2.60 16.98 0.79
N GLU A 848 -1.36 16.94 1.27
CA GLU A 848 -0.22 17.38 0.46
C GLU A 848 0.24 16.22 -0.44
N THR A 849 0.30 16.44 -1.74
CA THR A 849 0.61 15.42 -2.75
C THR A 849 1.95 15.64 -3.45
N ALA A 850 2.62 16.77 -3.19
CA ALA A 850 3.90 17.08 -3.84
C ALA A 850 5.00 16.09 -3.46
N ASN A 851 5.71 15.58 -4.48
CA ASN A 851 6.84 14.65 -4.35
C ASN A 851 6.50 13.29 -3.72
N VAL A 852 5.21 12.94 -3.69
CA VAL A 852 4.75 11.61 -3.32
C VAL A 852 4.52 10.83 -4.61
N SER A 853 4.99 9.58 -4.68
CA SER A 853 4.69 8.73 -5.83
C SER A 853 3.16 8.51 -5.92
N LEU A 854 2.61 8.22 -7.10
CA LEU A 854 1.15 7.98 -7.20
C LEU A 854 0.73 6.77 -6.35
N GLU A 855 1.70 5.89 -6.11
CA GLU A 855 1.59 4.59 -5.46
C GLU A 855 1.65 4.71 -3.91
N GLU A 856 2.24 5.79 -3.39
CA GLU A 856 2.31 6.14 -1.96
C GLU A 856 1.13 7.01 -1.50
N ILE A 857 0.48 7.75 -2.41
CA ILE A 857 -0.70 8.57 -2.09
C ILE A 857 -1.82 7.72 -1.47
N ASP A 858 -1.87 6.43 -1.82
CA ASP A 858 -2.85 5.49 -1.27
C ASP A 858 -2.78 5.36 0.26
N GLU A 859 -1.58 5.45 0.83
CA GLU A 859 -1.35 5.31 2.27
C GLU A 859 -1.79 6.55 3.06
N MET A 860 -1.85 7.72 2.40
CA MET A 860 -2.25 8.97 3.03
C MET A 860 -3.75 9.04 3.32
N PHE A 861 -4.56 8.43 2.45
CA PHE A 861 -6.00 8.30 2.65
C PHE A 861 -6.27 7.08 3.54
N LYS A 862 -6.17 7.28 4.87
CA LYS A 862 -6.39 6.32 5.98
C LYS A 862 -7.79 5.66 5.98
N SER A 863 -8.22 5.08 4.88
CA SER A 863 -9.49 4.37 4.77
C SER A 863 -9.39 3.04 5.51
N SER A 864 -10.49 2.61 6.13
CA SER A 864 -10.59 1.35 6.90
C SER A 864 -10.35 0.08 6.07
N ALA A 865 -10.08 0.21 4.76
CA ALA A 865 -9.72 -0.88 3.84
C ALA A 865 -8.20 -1.12 3.73
N GLY A 866 -7.37 -0.27 4.35
CA GLY A 866 -5.91 -0.27 4.17
C GLY A 866 -5.21 -1.55 4.64
N ARG A 867 -5.73 -2.31 5.60
CA ARG A 867 -5.01 -3.50 6.11
C ARG A 867 -4.98 -4.66 5.12
N GLU A 868 -6.12 -5.01 4.54
CA GLU A 868 -6.25 -6.10 3.57
C GLU A 868 -5.53 -5.72 2.25
N GLU A 869 -5.65 -4.45 1.86
CA GLU A 869 -5.00 -3.89 0.68
C GLU A 869 -3.48 -3.81 0.82
N SER A 870 -2.96 -3.38 1.97
CA SER A 870 -1.52 -3.35 2.23
C SER A 870 -0.92 -4.77 2.31
N ILE A 871 -1.65 -5.75 2.85
CA ILE A 871 -1.19 -7.15 2.86
C ILE A 871 -1.13 -7.71 1.44
N LEU A 872 -2.18 -7.50 0.64
CA LEU A 872 -2.22 -7.94 -0.76
C LEU A 872 -1.14 -7.24 -1.59
N LYS A 873 -0.95 -5.94 -1.40
CA LYS A 873 0.10 -5.15 -2.05
C LYS A 873 1.47 -5.74 -1.71
N ALA A 874 1.76 -5.96 -0.43
CA ALA A 874 3.04 -6.54 0.02
C ALA A 874 3.30 -7.94 -0.57
N GLN A 875 2.27 -8.79 -0.69
CA GLN A 875 2.40 -10.09 -1.36
C GLN A 875 2.75 -9.94 -2.84
N ILE A 876 2.07 -9.04 -3.55
CA ILE A 876 2.31 -8.79 -4.98
C ILE A 876 3.70 -8.15 -5.19
N GLU A 877 4.13 -7.26 -4.31
CA GLU A 877 5.49 -6.68 -4.32
C GLU A 877 6.58 -7.75 -4.15
N GLU A 878 6.30 -8.78 -3.34
CA GLU A 878 7.19 -9.92 -3.15
C GLU A 878 7.17 -10.86 -4.36
N ASP A 879 5.98 -11.24 -4.85
CA ASP A 879 5.79 -12.09 -6.04
C ASP A 879 6.46 -11.48 -7.29
N LEU A 880 6.40 -10.17 -7.44
CA LEU A 880 6.99 -9.44 -8.57
C LEU A 880 8.47 -9.08 -8.37
N GLY A 881 9.03 -9.31 -7.17
CA GLY A 881 10.44 -9.09 -6.87
C GLY A 881 10.83 -7.64 -6.55
N LEU A 882 9.88 -6.72 -6.39
CA LEU A 882 10.15 -5.32 -6.00
C LEU A 882 10.87 -5.27 -4.65
N ARG A 883 10.38 -6.03 -3.66
CA ARG A 883 10.97 -6.07 -2.33
C ARG A 883 12.39 -6.65 -2.34
N ALA A 884 12.62 -7.67 -3.16
CA ALA A 884 13.94 -8.27 -3.34
C ALA A 884 14.94 -7.26 -3.94
N LEU A 885 14.49 -6.44 -4.90
CA LEU A 885 15.29 -5.37 -5.50
C LEU A 885 15.66 -4.30 -4.45
N ILE A 886 14.71 -3.82 -3.65
CA ILE A 886 14.97 -2.82 -2.59
C ILE A 886 15.94 -3.37 -1.53
N VAL A 887 15.76 -4.63 -1.12
CA VAL A 887 16.66 -5.28 -0.15
C VAL A 887 18.07 -5.43 -0.72
N ARG A 888 18.21 -5.72 -2.01
CA ARG A 888 19.51 -5.79 -2.68
C ARG A 888 20.20 -4.42 -2.67
N LEU A 889 19.49 -3.36 -3.05
CA LEU A 889 20.01 -1.99 -3.00
C LEU A 889 20.44 -1.64 -1.57
N ALA A 890 19.64 -1.96 -0.56
CA ALA A 890 20.03 -1.72 0.84
C ALA A 890 21.32 -2.44 1.29
N ARG A 891 21.74 -3.51 0.59
CA ARG A 891 22.94 -4.31 0.91
C ARG A 891 24.19 -3.89 0.13
N ASP A 892 24.05 -3.37 -1.09
CA ASP A 892 25.18 -3.15 -2.00
C ASP A 892 26.15 -2.03 -1.54
N GLU A 893 25.78 -1.16 -0.57
CA GLU A 893 26.73 -0.19 0.06
C GLU A 893 27.59 -0.80 1.19
N VAL A 894 27.27 -1.99 1.71
CA VAL A 894 28.01 -2.59 2.85
C VAL A 894 29.20 -3.44 2.38
N ARG A 895 29.59 -3.34 1.10
CA ARG A 895 30.63 -4.16 0.48
C ARG A 895 31.87 -3.41 -0.03
N ASP A 896 31.95 -2.11 0.19
CA ASP A 896 33.20 -1.34 0.13
C ASP A 896 33.67 -0.99 1.55
#